data_AF-A0A0S0KE73-F1
#
_entry.id   AF-A0A0S0KE73-F1
#
_cell.length_a   1.000
_cell.length_b   1.000
_cell.length_c   1.000
_cell.angle_alpha   90.00
_cell.angle_beta   90.00
_cell.angle_gamma   90.00
#
_symmetry.space_group_name_H-M   'P 1'
#
loop_
_entity.id
_entity.type
_entity.pdbx_description
1 polymer ?
#
loop_
_entity_poly.entity_id
_entity_poly.type
_entity_poly.pdbx_seq_one_letter_code
_entity_poly.pdbx_strand_id
1 'polypeptide(L)'
;YPESMTDRSYRDQILVLTYPMIGNYGVPAEDDYDIYDLPKHFEWTDGISVAGLVVGEICTTPSHWRQTRTLSKWMEDQGIPGISDIDTRELTKKIRENGTILGRITYELPKSNMKINFVDPNTRNLVAECSVKKPLVYNPTGSPRICAIDCGLKLNQIRCFVARGARVELVPWNYDLDVKNFDGLFISNGPGDPIVCTDTVKQIQKVMKQSDIPIFGICLGHQLLSTAIGCNTYKMKYGNRGHNLPCVHQGTGRCFMTSQNHGFAVDIKTLPEDWEILFTNANDNTNEGIIHKTKPYFSVQFHPEHTAGPEDLEILFDVFLEAVKNRLDGNDSGESVKENLIQKLTYQPKVDFVQMETPKKVLILGSGGLSIGQAGEFDYSGSQAIKALKEEKIQTILINPNIATVQTSKGLADKVYFLPLTPEYVEQVIKAERPNGVLLTFGGQTALNCGVELERAKIFAKYNVKIMGTPIQSIIETEDRKIFSDRVAEIGEKVAPSEAVYSVAEALEAAETLGYPVMARAAFSLGGLGSGFANNQEELKILAKQALAHSNQLIIDKSLRGWKEVEYEVVRDAFDNCITVCNMENLDPLGIHTGESIVVAPSQTLSNKEYNMLRTTAIKVIRHFGVVGECNIQYALNPESEQYYIIEVNARLSRSSALASKATGYPLAYVAAKLSLGVALPDIKNSVTGVTTACFEPSLDYCVVKIPRW
;
A
#
# COMPACT_ATOMS: atom_id res chain seq x y z
N TYR A 1 14.15 1.81 -6.19
CA TYR A 1 15.17 2.83 -6.53
C TYR A 1 15.48 2.85 -8.01
N PRO A 2 15.55 1.73 -8.77
CA PRO A 2 15.79 1.80 -10.22
C PRO A 2 14.75 2.65 -10.97
N GLU A 3 13.47 2.48 -10.63
CA GLU A 3 12.35 3.24 -11.19
C GLU A 3 12.46 4.72 -10.82
N SER A 4 12.71 5.03 -9.54
CA SER A 4 12.90 6.41 -9.08
C SER A 4 14.09 7.11 -9.72
N MET A 5 15.19 6.39 -9.98
CA MET A 5 16.39 6.96 -10.61
C MET A 5 16.21 7.20 -12.11
N THR A 6 15.25 6.51 -12.75
CA THR A 6 14.92 6.70 -14.17
C THR A 6 13.74 7.63 -14.40
N ASP A 7 13.00 8.02 -13.35
CA ASP A 7 11.98 9.08 -13.41
C ASP A 7 12.60 10.43 -13.82
N ARG A 8 12.18 10.91 -15.01
CA ARG A 8 12.64 12.17 -15.60
C ARG A 8 12.21 13.41 -14.80
N SER A 9 11.27 13.29 -13.87
CA SER A 9 10.90 14.38 -12.94
C SER A 9 12.07 14.77 -12.02
N TYR A 10 13.03 13.87 -11.81
CA TYR A 10 14.27 14.14 -11.07
C TYR A 10 15.42 14.67 -11.94
N ARG A 11 15.17 15.04 -13.21
CA ARG A 11 16.22 15.56 -14.10
C ARG A 11 17.04 16.66 -13.42
N ASP A 12 18.35 16.48 -13.42
CA ASP A 12 19.34 17.39 -12.82
C ASP A 12 19.16 17.66 -11.31
N GLN A 13 18.46 16.77 -10.60
CA GLN A 13 18.37 16.79 -9.14
C GLN A 13 19.33 15.77 -8.52
N ILE A 14 19.87 16.11 -7.35
CA ILE A 14 20.59 15.16 -6.50
C ILE A 14 19.55 14.48 -5.60
N LEU A 15 19.34 13.19 -5.82
CA LEU A 15 18.34 12.42 -5.07
C LEU A 15 18.94 11.92 -3.75
N VAL A 16 18.29 12.28 -2.65
CA VAL A 16 18.61 11.77 -1.31
C VAL A 16 17.59 10.70 -0.96
N LEU A 17 18.03 9.46 -0.80
CA LEU A 17 17.15 8.37 -0.35
C LEU A 17 17.14 8.33 1.18
N THR A 18 15.95 8.44 1.76
CA THR A 18 15.77 8.44 3.22
C THR A 18 16.02 7.07 3.84
N TYR A 19 15.65 5.99 3.15
CA TYR A 19 15.95 4.64 3.61
C TYR A 19 17.48 4.42 3.64
N PRO A 20 18.05 3.95 4.77
CA PRO A 20 19.50 3.98 4.95
C PRO A 20 20.23 2.94 4.10
N MET A 21 19.68 1.74 3.87
CA MET A 21 20.37 0.67 3.13
C MET A 21 19.86 0.59 1.70
N ILE A 22 20.69 0.98 0.73
CA ILE A 22 20.31 1.06 -0.69
C ILE A 22 21.15 0.12 -1.54
N GLY A 23 20.52 -0.49 -2.55
CA GLY A 23 21.19 -1.39 -3.49
C GLY A 23 20.88 -2.86 -3.27
N ASN A 24 20.07 -3.21 -2.26
CA ASN A 24 19.87 -4.58 -1.78
C ASN A 24 19.45 -5.62 -2.83
N TYR A 25 18.68 -5.21 -3.84
CA TYR A 25 18.19 -6.09 -4.92
C TYR A 25 18.89 -5.85 -6.27
N GLY A 26 19.99 -5.10 -6.26
CA GLY A 26 20.81 -4.84 -7.45
C GLY A 26 20.06 -4.04 -8.52
N VAL A 27 20.52 -4.15 -9.77
CA VAL A 27 19.86 -3.53 -10.93
C VAL A 27 19.51 -4.63 -11.93
N PRO A 28 18.25 -4.69 -12.40
CA PRO A 28 17.83 -5.67 -13.39
C PRO A 28 18.45 -5.41 -14.77
N ALA A 29 18.25 -6.33 -15.70
CA ALA A 29 18.74 -6.19 -17.06
C ALA A 29 18.03 -5.02 -17.78
N GLU A 30 18.78 -4.22 -18.54
CA GLU A 30 18.25 -3.09 -19.33
C GLU A 30 17.56 -3.54 -20.63
N ASP A 31 17.83 -4.78 -21.06
CA ASP A 31 17.28 -5.43 -22.25
C ASP A 31 16.07 -6.34 -21.95
N ASP A 32 15.52 -6.29 -20.74
CA ASP A 32 14.25 -6.95 -20.40
C ASP A 32 13.08 -6.03 -20.78
N TYR A 33 12.35 -6.40 -21.84
CA TYR A 33 11.21 -5.67 -22.37
C TYR A 33 9.89 -6.37 -22.01
N ASP A 34 8.85 -5.57 -21.78
CA ASP A 34 7.50 -6.07 -21.57
C ASP A 34 6.77 -6.42 -22.88
N ILE A 35 5.52 -6.85 -22.76
CA ILE A 35 4.66 -7.22 -23.90
C ILE A 35 4.33 -6.04 -24.84
N TYR A 36 4.70 -4.82 -24.48
CA TYR A 36 4.50 -3.60 -25.26
C TYR A 36 5.80 -3.04 -25.85
N ASP A 37 6.89 -3.82 -25.79
CA ASP A 37 8.22 -3.42 -26.26
C ASP A 37 8.78 -2.21 -25.49
N LEU A 38 8.45 -2.11 -24.19
CA LEU A 38 8.97 -1.09 -23.28
C LEU A 38 9.89 -1.71 -22.21
N PRO A 39 10.98 -1.04 -21.79
CA PRO A 39 11.85 -1.52 -20.71
C PRO A 39 11.07 -1.84 -19.45
N LYS A 40 11.13 -3.08 -18.95
CA LYS A 40 10.20 -3.56 -17.93
C LYS A 40 10.39 -2.93 -16.54
N HIS A 41 11.63 -2.57 -16.19
CA HIS A 41 12.02 -2.17 -14.83
C HIS A 41 12.47 -0.71 -14.71
N PHE A 42 12.29 0.06 -15.78
CA PHE A 42 12.76 1.44 -15.88
C PHE A 42 11.64 2.33 -16.41
N GLU A 43 11.65 3.59 -15.98
CA GLU A 43 10.64 4.58 -16.36
C GLU A 43 11.08 5.48 -17.52
N TRP A 44 12.26 5.20 -18.09
CA TRP A 44 12.76 5.79 -19.33
C TRP A 44 13.79 4.90 -20.03
N THR A 45 14.08 5.19 -21.30
CA THR A 45 15.01 4.42 -22.15
C THR A 45 16.47 4.89 -22.07
N ASP A 46 16.71 6.17 -21.77
CA ASP A 46 18.05 6.78 -21.84
C ASP A 46 18.85 6.67 -20.52
N GLY A 47 18.56 5.65 -19.70
CA GLY A 47 19.26 5.39 -18.44
C GLY A 47 18.82 6.31 -17.28
N ILE A 48 19.79 6.63 -16.41
CA ILE A 48 19.55 7.36 -15.15
C ILE A 48 19.26 8.84 -15.40
N SER A 49 18.18 9.34 -14.78
CA SER A 49 17.71 10.73 -14.90
C SER A 49 18.28 11.68 -13.84
N VAL A 50 18.61 11.18 -12.65
CA VAL A 50 19.16 11.99 -11.54
C VAL A 50 20.58 12.49 -11.86
N ALA A 51 20.94 13.68 -11.36
CA ALA A 51 22.31 14.20 -11.47
C ALA A 51 23.28 13.55 -10.47
N GLY A 52 22.75 12.93 -9.41
CA GLY A 52 23.55 12.19 -8.45
C GLY A 52 22.68 11.56 -7.37
N LEU A 53 23.27 10.62 -6.62
CA LEU A 53 22.60 9.89 -5.55
C LEU A 53 23.33 10.06 -4.21
N VAL A 54 22.57 10.27 -3.14
CA VAL A 54 23.05 10.32 -1.76
C VAL A 54 22.32 9.25 -0.95
N VAL A 55 23.07 8.35 -0.32
CA VAL A 55 22.53 7.24 0.47
C VAL A 55 23.23 7.14 1.82
N GLY A 56 22.60 6.45 2.79
CA GLY A 56 23.22 6.15 4.08
C GLY A 56 24.30 5.08 3.95
N GLU A 57 23.93 3.91 3.46
CA GLU A 57 24.78 2.75 3.27
C GLU A 57 24.47 2.11 1.91
N ILE A 58 25.49 1.56 1.27
CA ILE A 58 25.37 0.89 -0.03
C ILE A 58 25.58 -0.62 0.11
N CYS A 59 24.63 -1.40 -0.39
CA CYS A 59 24.76 -2.84 -0.48
C CYS A 59 25.69 -3.22 -1.65
N THR A 60 26.85 -3.76 -1.34
CA THR A 60 27.84 -4.21 -2.34
C THR A 60 27.59 -5.60 -2.87
N THR A 61 26.79 -6.40 -2.16
CA THR A 61 26.47 -7.80 -2.51
C THR A 61 24.95 -7.99 -2.56
N PRO A 62 24.29 -7.46 -3.59
CA PRO A 62 22.84 -7.58 -3.71
C PRO A 62 22.39 -9.03 -3.88
N SER A 63 21.13 -9.30 -3.53
CA SER A 63 20.50 -10.61 -3.65
C SER A 63 19.07 -10.47 -4.15
N HIS A 64 18.89 -10.70 -5.45
CA HIS A 64 17.60 -10.76 -6.10
C HIS A 64 17.72 -11.55 -7.41
N TRP A 65 16.75 -12.39 -7.74
CA TRP A 65 16.83 -13.29 -8.89
C TRP A 65 16.93 -12.59 -10.25
N ARG A 66 16.50 -11.32 -10.34
CA ARG A 66 16.65 -10.47 -11.54
C ARG A 66 17.95 -9.68 -11.62
N GLN A 67 18.80 -9.70 -10.58
CA GLN A 67 19.95 -8.81 -10.57
C GLN A 67 20.95 -9.18 -11.67
N THR A 68 21.46 -8.17 -12.38
CA THR A 68 22.54 -8.36 -13.36
C THR A 68 23.81 -7.60 -12.98
N ARG A 69 23.67 -6.51 -12.22
CA ARG A 69 24.77 -5.67 -11.76
C ARG A 69 24.43 -4.98 -10.44
N THR A 70 25.45 -4.45 -9.77
CA THR A 70 25.28 -3.62 -8.55
C THR A 70 24.81 -2.22 -8.90
N LEU A 71 24.21 -1.52 -7.93
CA LEU A 71 23.84 -0.10 -8.08
C LEU A 71 25.05 0.76 -8.43
N SER A 72 26.18 0.58 -7.73
CA SER A 72 27.42 1.32 -8.00
C SER A 72 27.90 1.13 -9.43
N LYS A 73 27.85 -0.11 -9.94
CA LYS A 73 28.31 -0.40 -11.29
C LYS A 73 27.42 0.25 -12.35
N TRP A 74 26.10 0.20 -12.16
CA TRP A 74 25.16 0.89 -13.04
C TRP A 74 25.38 2.41 -13.10
N MET A 75 25.61 3.03 -11.94
CA MET A 75 25.92 4.46 -11.86
C MET A 75 27.26 4.81 -12.52
N GLU A 76 28.30 3.99 -12.31
CA GLU A 76 29.62 4.15 -12.96
C GLU A 76 29.49 4.08 -14.49
N ASP A 77 28.78 3.08 -15.01
CA ASP A 77 28.60 2.88 -16.46
C ASP A 77 27.89 4.07 -17.12
N GLN A 78 27.00 4.75 -16.40
CA GLN A 78 26.24 5.92 -16.86
C GLN A 78 26.91 7.26 -16.47
N GLY A 79 28.07 7.24 -15.82
CA GLY A 79 28.79 8.45 -15.40
C GLY A 79 28.06 9.29 -14.33
N ILE A 80 27.20 8.69 -13.51
CA ILE A 80 26.43 9.38 -12.49
C ILE A 80 27.15 9.32 -11.13
N PRO A 81 27.44 10.47 -10.49
CA PRO A 81 28.10 10.48 -9.18
C PRO A 81 27.17 10.00 -8.07
N GLY A 82 27.74 9.25 -7.13
CA GLY A 82 27.08 8.82 -5.90
C GLY A 82 27.96 9.04 -4.68
N ILE A 83 27.34 9.19 -3.51
CA ILE A 83 28.02 9.25 -2.21
C ILE A 83 27.23 8.45 -1.16
N SER A 84 27.94 7.63 -0.40
CA SER A 84 27.44 6.85 0.75
C SER A 84 27.99 7.40 2.06
N ASP A 85 27.60 6.76 3.18
CA ASP A 85 28.05 7.10 4.53
C ASP A 85 27.62 8.51 4.96
N ILE A 86 26.50 8.96 4.42
CA ILE A 86 25.88 10.24 4.75
C ILE A 86 24.71 10.00 5.70
N ASP A 87 24.62 10.81 6.76
CA ASP A 87 23.40 10.88 7.56
C ASP A 87 22.27 11.52 6.73
N THR A 88 21.56 10.68 5.99
CA THR A 88 20.45 11.08 5.11
C THR A 88 19.28 11.66 5.90
N ARG A 89 19.10 11.27 7.17
CA ARG A 89 18.09 11.84 8.06
C ARG A 89 18.44 13.28 8.44
N GLU A 90 19.69 13.55 8.82
CA GLU A 90 20.15 14.91 9.11
C GLU A 90 20.03 15.80 7.87
N LEU A 91 20.46 15.29 6.71
CA LEU A 91 20.33 16.01 5.44
C LEU A 91 18.86 16.30 5.08
N THR A 92 17.97 15.32 5.25
CA THR A 92 16.53 15.48 5.03
C THR A 92 15.94 16.57 5.92
N LYS A 93 16.33 16.62 7.20
CA LYS A 93 15.90 17.70 8.11
C LYS A 93 16.40 19.07 7.63
N LYS A 94 17.68 19.17 7.24
CA LYS A 94 18.26 20.41 6.70
C LYS A 94 17.49 20.90 5.48
N ILE A 95 17.18 20.01 4.54
CA ILE A 95 16.37 20.33 3.35
C ILE A 95 14.97 20.79 3.77
N ARG A 96 14.30 20.07 4.67
CA ARG A 96 12.94 20.41 5.12
C ARG A 96 12.86 21.77 5.82
N GLU A 97 13.86 22.11 6.65
CA GLU A 97 13.89 23.35 7.42
C GLU A 97 14.16 24.58 6.53
N ASN A 98 15.06 24.45 5.56
CA ASN A 98 15.51 25.55 4.70
C ASN A 98 14.80 25.63 3.33
N GLY A 99 14.05 24.59 2.96
CA GLY A 99 13.29 24.50 1.73
C GLY A 99 14.09 24.00 0.53
N THR A 100 13.97 24.65 -0.64
CA THR A 100 14.73 24.24 -1.83
C THR A 100 16.20 24.65 -1.67
N ILE A 101 17.08 23.66 -1.51
CA ILE A 101 18.53 23.84 -1.35
C ILE A 101 19.24 23.43 -2.64
N LEU A 102 20.23 24.23 -3.08
CA LEU A 102 21.17 23.81 -4.11
C LEU A 102 22.29 22.97 -3.48
N GLY A 103 22.56 21.81 -4.08
CA GLY A 103 23.59 20.88 -3.64
C GLY A 103 24.64 20.61 -4.70
N ARG A 104 25.77 20.04 -4.29
CA ARG A 104 26.83 19.55 -5.19
C ARG A 104 27.58 18.40 -4.53
N ILE A 105 27.84 17.34 -5.29
CA ILE A 105 28.78 16.28 -4.90
C ILE A 105 30.17 16.66 -5.43
N THR A 106 31.19 16.65 -4.57
CA THR A 106 32.59 16.96 -4.93
C THR A 106 33.52 15.83 -4.52
N TYR A 107 34.51 15.53 -5.36
CA TYR A 107 35.52 14.48 -5.09
C TYR A 107 36.54 14.90 -4.01
N GLU A 108 36.76 16.20 -3.85
CA GLU A 108 37.65 16.74 -2.83
C GLU A 108 36.83 17.52 -1.79
N LEU A 109 37.32 17.52 -0.55
CA LEU A 109 36.82 18.40 0.49
C LEU A 109 37.02 19.87 0.07
N PRO A 110 36.02 20.74 0.25
CA PRO A 110 36.18 22.16 -0.07
C PRO A 110 37.34 22.79 0.70
N LYS A 111 38.30 23.37 -0.02
CA LYS A 111 39.34 24.20 0.59
C LYS A 111 38.73 25.53 0.99
N SER A 112 39.20 26.15 2.08
CA SER A 112 38.63 27.39 2.65
C SER A 112 38.49 28.57 1.65
N ASN A 113 39.22 28.56 0.54
CA ASN A 113 39.20 29.61 -0.49
C ASN A 113 38.57 29.15 -1.82
N MET A 114 37.96 27.97 -1.87
CA MET A 114 37.35 27.43 -3.09
C MET A 114 35.99 28.10 -3.33
N LYS A 115 35.86 28.86 -4.43
CA LYS A 115 34.55 29.31 -4.91
C LYS A 115 33.78 28.12 -5.47
N ILE A 116 32.79 27.64 -4.72
CA ILE A 116 31.84 26.63 -5.20
C ILE A 116 30.72 27.37 -5.92
N ASN A 117 30.64 27.23 -7.24
CA ASN A 117 29.50 27.72 -8.00
C ASN A 117 28.37 26.68 -7.91
N PHE A 118 27.22 27.11 -7.38
CA PHE A 118 25.98 26.37 -7.44
C PHE A 118 25.23 26.77 -8.72
N VAL A 119 24.56 25.80 -9.34
CA VAL A 119 23.72 26.00 -10.52
C VAL A 119 22.30 25.61 -10.13
N ASP A 120 21.33 26.49 -10.38
CA ASP A 120 19.92 26.17 -10.19
C ASP A 120 19.33 25.59 -11.49
N PRO A 121 19.04 24.27 -11.55
CA PRO A 121 18.48 23.67 -12.75
C PRO A 121 17.07 24.20 -13.07
N ASN A 122 16.33 24.75 -12.10
CA ASN A 122 14.96 25.26 -12.34
C ASN A 122 14.93 26.53 -13.20
N THR A 123 16.09 27.17 -13.44
CA THR A 123 16.19 28.32 -14.34
C THR A 123 16.19 27.94 -15.83
N ARG A 124 16.33 26.64 -16.14
CA ARG A 124 16.31 26.10 -17.50
C ARG A 124 14.97 25.44 -17.80
N ASN A 125 14.67 25.28 -19.09
CA ASN A 125 13.53 24.49 -19.53
C ASN A 125 13.90 22.99 -19.55
N LEU A 126 13.84 22.36 -18.37
CA LEU A 126 14.14 20.94 -18.19
C LEU A 126 13.19 20.03 -18.99
N VAL A 127 11.95 20.47 -19.21
CA VAL A 127 10.98 19.79 -20.08
C VAL A 127 11.52 19.65 -21.51
N ALA A 128 12.09 20.72 -22.07
CA ALA A 128 12.67 20.68 -23.42
C ALA A 128 13.87 19.74 -23.54
N GLU A 129 14.62 19.57 -22.45
CA GLU A 129 15.76 18.66 -22.38
C GLU A 129 15.30 17.20 -22.37
N CYS A 130 14.30 16.88 -21.54
CA CYS A 130 13.76 15.53 -21.39
C CYS A 130 12.89 15.08 -22.56
N SER A 131 12.08 15.97 -23.14
CA SER A 131 11.08 15.63 -24.15
C SER A 131 11.68 14.89 -25.35
N VAL A 132 10.92 13.92 -25.88
CA VAL A 132 11.16 13.33 -27.21
C VAL A 132 11.35 14.42 -28.26
N LYS A 133 12.20 14.14 -29.26
CA LYS A 133 12.53 15.10 -30.32
C LYS A 133 11.64 14.95 -31.56
N LYS A 134 10.95 13.81 -31.70
CA LYS A 134 10.01 13.50 -32.78
C LYS A 134 8.84 12.70 -32.21
N PRO A 135 7.64 12.77 -32.83
CA PRO A 135 6.52 11.94 -32.42
C PRO A 135 6.85 10.45 -32.44
N LEU A 136 6.41 9.73 -31.41
CA LEU A 136 6.49 8.28 -31.29
C LEU A 136 5.07 7.71 -31.16
N VAL A 137 4.80 6.58 -31.82
CA VAL A 137 3.48 5.95 -31.80
C VAL A 137 3.57 4.58 -31.14
N TYR A 138 2.77 4.39 -30.10
CA TYR A 138 2.60 3.12 -29.39
C TYR A 138 1.23 2.54 -29.70
N ASN A 139 1.16 1.22 -29.86
CA ASN A 139 -0.05 0.50 -30.26
C ASN A 139 -0.73 1.13 -31.50
N PRO A 140 -0.06 1.13 -32.67
CA PRO A 140 -0.49 1.90 -33.84
C PRO A 140 -1.88 1.52 -34.39
N THR A 141 -2.35 0.31 -34.10
CA THR A 141 -3.68 -0.20 -34.48
C THR A 141 -4.73 0.01 -33.38
N GLY A 142 -4.34 0.58 -32.24
CA GLY A 142 -5.20 0.82 -31.08
C GLY A 142 -6.25 1.90 -31.30
N SER A 143 -7.21 1.93 -30.37
CA SER A 143 -8.27 2.93 -30.29
C SER A 143 -8.75 3.07 -28.85
N PRO A 144 -9.07 4.29 -28.36
CA PRO A 144 -9.03 5.58 -29.08
C PRO A 144 -7.62 6.12 -29.32
N ARG A 145 -7.48 7.19 -30.12
CA ARG A 145 -6.21 7.87 -30.39
C ARG A 145 -5.95 8.94 -29.33
N ILE A 146 -4.91 8.75 -28.53
CA ILE A 146 -4.51 9.67 -27.47
C ILE A 146 -3.25 10.41 -27.91
N CYS A 147 -3.29 11.74 -27.90
CA CYS A 147 -2.09 12.56 -28.05
C CYS A 147 -1.52 12.83 -26.66
N ALA A 148 -0.30 12.35 -26.39
CA ALA A 148 0.40 12.54 -25.14
C ALA A 148 1.52 13.57 -25.33
N ILE A 149 1.46 14.71 -24.64
CA ILE A 149 2.54 15.70 -24.65
C ILE A 149 3.64 15.23 -23.71
N ASP A 150 4.84 14.97 -24.25
CA ASP A 150 6.00 14.57 -23.44
C ASP A 150 6.59 15.76 -22.70
N CYS A 151 6.22 15.91 -21.43
CA CYS A 151 6.83 16.88 -20.54
C CYS A 151 7.99 16.30 -19.70
N GLY A 152 8.41 15.06 -19.95
CA GLY A 152 9.19 14.24 -19.02
C GLY A 152 8.43 13.02 -18.52
N LEU A 153 7.58 12.47 -19.40
CA LEU A 153 6.74 11.29 -19.19
C LEU A 153 7.48 10.10 -18.57
N LYS A 154 6.81 9.40 -17.67
CA LYS A 154 7.18 8.05 -17.22
C LYS A 154 6.56 6.99 -18.11
N LEU A 155 7.35 6.01 -18.55
CA LEU A 155 6.89 4.97 -19.48
C LEU A 155 5.65 4.21 -18.99
N ASN A 156 5.44 4.09 -17.67
CA ASN A 156 4.26 3.42 -17.17
C ASN A 156 2.94 4.12 -17.55
N GLN A 157 2.95 5.43 -17.83
CA GLN A 157 1.78 6.14 -18.38
C GLN A 157 1.38 5.60 -19.75
N ILE A 158 2.37 5.25 -20.60
CA ILE A 158 2.11 4.61 -21.90
C ILE A 158 1.54 3.20 -21.67
N ARG A 159 2.10 2.43 -20.73
CA ARG A 159 1.60 1.09 -20.40
C ARG A 159 0.14 1.15 -19.96
N CYS A 160 -0.22 2.07 -19.08
CA CYS A 160 -1.60 2.22 -18.60
C CYS A 160 -2.60 2.46 -19.75
N PHE A 161 -2.23 3.25 -20.77
CA PHE A 161 -3.07 3.49 -21.95
C PHE A 161 -3.11 2.31 -22.92
N VAL A 162 -1.94 1.76 -23.27
CA VAL A 162 -1.83 0.67 -24.25
C VAL A 162 -2.49 -0.61 -23.73
N ALA A 163 -2.35 -0.92 -22.43
CA ALA A 163 -3.03 -2.04 -21.79
C ALA A 163 -4.57 -1.95 -21.89
N ARG A 164 -5.11 -0.74 -22.04
CA ARG A 164 -6.55 -0.46 -22.22
C ARG A 164 -6.94 -0.33 -23.70
N GLY A 165 -6.04 -0.68 -24.61
CA GLY A 165 -6.26 -0.74 -26.06
C GLY A 165 -6.05 0.56 -26.82
N ALA A 166 -5.67 1.66 -26.16
CA ALA A 166 -5.50 2.96 -26.81
C ALA A 166 -4.28 3.00 -27.73
N ARG A 167 -4.36 3.76 -28.83
CA ARG A 167 -3.20 4.19 -29.62
C ARG A 167 -2.66 5.45 -29.00
N VAL A 168 -1.39 5.47 -28.60
CA VAL A 168 -0.78 6.65 -27.97
C VAL A 168 0.25 7.26 -28.91
N GLU A 169 0.09 8.53 -29.23
CA GLU A 169 1.07 9.33 -29.96
C GLU A 169 1.75 10.29 -29.00
N LEU A 170 2.97 9.95 -28.61
CA LEU A 170 3.82 10.75 -27.74
C LEU A 170 4.50 11.82 -28.57
N VAL A 171 4.17 13.09 -28.33
CA VAL A 171 4.66 14.23 -29.10
C VAL A 171 5.61 15.10 -28.27
N PRO A 172 6.53 15.84 -28.91
CA PRO A 172 7.38 16.80 -28.21
C PRO A 172 6.59 17.85 -27.40
N TRP A 173 7.17 18.35 -26.32
CA TRP A 173 6.56 19.36 -25.43
C TRP A 173 6.02 20.63 -26.14
N ASN A 174 6.63 21.00 -27.28
CA ASN A 174 6.30 22.18 -28.08
C ASN A 174 5.58 21.85 -29.39
N TYR A 175 4.99 20.66 -29.49
CA TYR A 175 4.28 20.21 -30.69
C TYR A 175 3.06 21.09 -31.01
N ASP A 176 2.77 21.31 -32.29
CA ASP A 176 1.59 22.08 -32.71
C ASP A 176 0.32 21.22 -32.67
N LEU A 177 -0.55 21.53 -31.70
CA LEU A 177 -1.85 20.94 -31.41
C LEU A 177 -2.81 20.94 -32.60
N ASP A 178 -3.22 19.80 -33.17
CA ASP A 178 -4.40 19.72 -34.06
C ASP A 178 -5.39 18.66 -33.59
N VAL A 179 -6.51 19.14 -33.03
CA VAL A 179 -7.61 18.34 -32.46
C VAL A 179 -8.28 17.37 -33.45
N LYS A 180 -8.02 17.49 -34.76
CA LYS A 180 -8.52 16.54 -35.77
C LYS A 180 -7.77 15.20 -35.75
N ASN A 181 -6.55 15.19 -35.20
CA ASN A 181 -5.65 14.04 -35.30
C ASN A 181 -5.75 13.07 -34.13
N PHE A 182 -6.43 13.44 -33.04
CA PHE A 182 -6.56 12.65 -31.83
C PHE A 182 -7.92 12.85 -31.17
N ASP A 183 -8.30 11.89 -30.34
CA ASP A 183 -9.62 11.79 -29.72
C ASP A 183 -9.59 12.24 -28.24
N GLY A 184 -8.42 12.20 -27.61
CA GLY A 184 -8.17 12.73 -26.26
C GLY A 184 -6.75 13.30 -26.11
N LEU A 185 -6.60 14.30 -25.24
CA LEU A 185 -5.32 14.94 -24.92
C LEU A 185 -4.84 14.49 -23.55
N PHE A 186 -3.59 14.03 -23.48
CA PHE A 186 -2.91 13.70 -22.23
C PHE A 186 -1.67 14.58 -22.06
N ILE A 187 -1.45 15.10 -20.85
CA ILE A 187 -0.30 15.94 -20.51
C ILE A 187 0.48 15.24 -19.40
N SER A 188 1.69 14.80 -19.69
CA SER A 188 2.46 13.97 -18.77
C SER A 188 3.00 14.73 -17.56
N ASN A 189 3.57 13.97 -16.62
CA ASN A 189 4.48 14.51 -15.61
C ASN A 189 5.75 15.13 -16.24
N GLY A 190 6.55 15.79 -15.41
CA GLY A 190 7.82 16.35 -15.85
C GLY A 190 8.61 17.10 -14.76
N PRO A 191 9.87 17.47 -15.06
CA PRO A 191 10.71 18.27 -14.17
C PRO A 191 10.50 19.78 -14.36
N GLY A 192 10.97 20.56 -13.40
CA GLY A 192 11.14 22.01 -13.53
C GLY A 192 9.94 22.85 -13.07
N ASP A 193 10.00 24.14 -13.42
CA ASP A 193 8.99 25.13 -13.07
C ASP A 193 7.94 25.25 -14.19
N PRO A 194 6.63 25.08 -13.92
CA PRO A 194 5.58 25.19 -14.94
C PRO A 194 5.56 26.54 -15.67
N ILE A 195 6.07 27.62 -15.06
CA ILE A 195 6.07 28.97 -15.65
C ILE A 195 6.93 29.05 -16.92
N VAL A 196 7.96 28.21 -17.06
CA VAL A 196 8.84 28.22 -18.25
C VAL A 196 8.22 27.51 -19.46
N CYS A 197 7.12 26.77 -19.27
CA CYS A 197 6.48 25.95 -20.30
C CYS A 197 5.38 26.71 -21.08
N THR A 198 5.61 27.99 -21.39
CA THR A 198 4.58 28.88 -21.95
C THR A 198 4.00 28.39 -23.29
N ASP A 199 4.81 27.74 -24.13
CA ASP A 199 4.34 27.28 -25.44
C ASP A 199 3.42 26.07 -25.32
N THR A 200 3.71 25.14 -24.40
CA THR A 200 2.80 24.03 -24.07
C THR A 200 1.47 24.56 -23.53
N VAL A 201 1.49 25.55 -22.64
CA VAL A 201 0.28 26.19 -22.11
C VAL A 201 -0.57 26.79 -23.23
N LYS A 202 0.04 27.51 -24.19
CA LYS A 202 -0.68 28.05 -25.36
C LYS A 202 -1.34 26.95 -26.20
N GLN A 203 -0.69 25.81 -26.36
CA GLN A 203 -1.23 24.67 -27.11
C GLN A 203 -2.41 24.02 -26.38
N ILE A 204 -2.34 23.88 -25.06
CA ILE A 204 -3.48 23.42 -24.24
C ILE A 204 -4.67 24.38 -24.38
N GLN A 205 -4.42 25.69 -24.26
CA GLN A 205 -5.45 26.72 -24.46
C GLN A 205 -6.06 26.68 -25.87
N LYS A 206 -5.24 26.42 -26.90
CA LYS A 206 -5.69 26.25 -28.28
C LYS A 206 -6.68 25.09 -28.38
N VAL A 207 -6.35 23.93 -27.82
CA VAL A 207 -7.23 22.75 -27.81
C VAL A 207 -8.54 23.02 -27.10
N MET A 208 -8.50 23.59 -25.89
CA MET A 208 -9.70 23.90 -25.09
C MET A 208 -10.66 24.89 -25.77
N LYS A 209 -10.14 25.80 -26.61
CA LYS A 209 -10.95 26.74 -27.39
C LYS A 209 -11.56 26.11 -28.64
N GLN A 210 -10.94 25.07 -29.18
CA GLN A 210 -11.33 24.46 -30.45
C GLN A 210 -12.28 23.26 -30.28
N SER A 211 -12.21 22.55 -29.14
CA SER A 211 -12.99 21.32 -28.94
C SER A 211 -13.14 20.95 -27.46
N ASP A 212 -14.17 20.16 -27.17
CA ASP A 212 -14.41 19.54 -25.86
C ASP A 212 -13.96 18.06 -25.84
N ILE A 213 -12.86 17.73 -26.53
CA ILE A 213 -12.21 16.42 -26.36
C ILE A 213 -11.73 16.27 -24.92
N PRO A 214 -11.76 15.06 -24.34
CA PRO A 214 -11.27 14.86 -22.98
C PRO A 214 -9.80 15.26 -22.82
N ILE A 215 -9.48 15.88 -21.67
CA ILE A 215 -8.13 16.30 -21.30
C ILE A 215 -7.78 15.75 -19.92
N PHE A 216 -6.63 15.07 -19.83
CA PHE A 216 -6.10 14.55 -18.57
C PHE A 216 -4.65 14.99 -18.35
N GLY A 217 -4.37 15.62 -17.21
CA GLY A 217 -3.03 16.05 -16.82
C GLY A 217 -2.52 15.36 -15.55
N ILE A 218 -1.24 14.97 -15.53
CA ILE A 218 -0.57 14.35 -14.37
C ILE A 218 0.62 15.19 -13.91
N CYS A 219 0.73 15.45 -12.61
CA CYS A 219 1.85 16.15 -11.98
C CYS A 219 2.15 17.52 -12.63
N LEU A 220 3.21 17.65 -13.43
CA LEU A 220 3.46 18.87 -14.20
C LEU A 220 2.30 19.16 -15.16
N GLY A 221 1.71 18.14 -15.79
CA GLY A 221 0.53 18.30 -16.64
C GLY A 221 -0.68 18.87 -15.90
N HIS A 222 -0.85 18.57 -14.61
CA HIS A 222 -1.85 19.23 -13.76
C HIS A 222 -1.56 20.73 -13.58
N GLN A 223 -0.30 21.08 -13.35
CA GLN A 223 0.13 22.47 -13.21
C GLN A 223 -0.02 23.25 -14.52
N LEU A 224 0.30 22.63 -15.66
CA LEU A 224 0.17 23.25 -16.99
C LEU A 224 -1.29 23.43 -17.40
N LEU A 225 -2.15 22.45 -17.15
CA LEU A 225 -3.59 22.60 -17.37
C LEU A 225 -4.19 23.70 -16.47
N SER A 226 -3.80 23.72 -15.20
CA SER A 226 -4.22 24.77 -14.26
C SER A 226 -3.75 26.15 -14.70
N THR A 227 -2.52 26.28 -15.19
CA THR A 227 -2.01 27.54 -15.74
C THR A 227 -2.76 27.94 -17.02
N ALA A 228 -3.13 26.99 -17.87
CA ALA A 228 -3.89 27.24 -19.10
C ALA A 228 -5.27 27.86 -18.82
N ILE A 229 -5.89 27.52 -17.68
CA ILE A 229 -7.17 28.09 -17.24
C ILE A 229 -7.03 29.36 -16.39
N GLY A 230 -5.80 29.84 -16.15
CA GLY A 230 -5.53 31.09 -15.44
C GLY A 230 -5.18 30.95 -13.96
N CYS A 231 -4.96 29.74 -13.45
CA CYS A 231 -4.47 29.56 -12.09
C CYS A 231 -2.99 29.96 -11.96
N ASN A 232 -2.61 30.46 -10.80
CA ASN A 232 -1.22 30.64 -10.42
C ASN A 232 -0.63 29.33 -9.87
N THR A 233 0.68 29.16 -10.05
CA THR A 233 1.46 28.13 -9.37
C THR A 233 2.50 28.77 -8.46
N TYR A 234 2.92 28.06 -7.42
CA TYR A 234 3.93 28.53 -6.48
C TYR A 234 4.90 27.42 -6.09
N LYS A 235 6.14 27.80 -5.77
CA LYS A 235 7.14 26.89 -5.22
C LYS A 235 6.78 26.56 -3.78
N MET A 236 6.67 25.28 -3.47
CA MET A 236 6.45 24.81 -2.11
C MET A 236 7.71 25.00 -1.26
N LYS A 237 7.54 25.24 0.05
CA LYS A 237 8.68 25.30 0.97
C LYS A 237 9.48 23.99 0.90
N TYR A 238 8.81 22.87 1.14
CA TYR A 238 9.29 21.53 0.84
C TYR A 238 8.26 20.87 -0.06
N GLY A 239 8.72 20.22 -1.13
CA GLY A 239 7.85 19.55 -2.08
C GLY A 239 7.33 18.22 -1.53
N ASN A 240 6.21 17.76 -2.07
CA ASN A 240 5.67 16.44 -1.78
C ASN A 240 6.43 15.40 -2.61
N ARG A 241 7.23 14.60 -1.90
CA ARG A 241 8.10 13.56 -2.47
C ARG A 241 8.02 12.29 -1.62
N GLY A 242 7.40 11.25 -2.16
CA GLY A 242 7.24 9.98 -1.44
C GLY A 242 6.14 9.11 -2.04
N HIS A 243 6.01 7.90 -1.50
CA HIS A 243 5.03 6.90 -1.96
C HIS A 243 3.86 6.70 -0.98
N ASN A 244 3.78 7.55 0.05
CA ASN A 244 2.88 7.39 1.19
C ASN A 244 2.03 8.63 1.45
N LEU A 245 1.73 9.41 0.40
CA LEU A 245 1.09 10.70 0.53
C LEU A 245 -0.43 10.58 0.42
N PRO A 246 -1.18 10.93 1.48
CA PRO A 246 -2.63 10.77 1.51
C PRO A 246 -3.36 11.87 0.74
N CYS A 247 -4.16 11.47 -0.24
CA CYS A 247 -5.02 12.36 -1.02
C CYS A 247 -6.49 12.03 -0.76
N VAL A 248 -7.25 13.02 -0.29
CA VAL A 248 -8.70 12.92 -0.09
C VAL A 248 -9.42 13.37 -1.35
N HIS A 249 -10.28 12.52 -1.88
CA HIS A 249 -11.18 12.84 -2.98
C HIS A 249 -12.37 13.66 -2.47
N GLN A 250 -12.54 14.88 -2.98
CA GLN A 250 -13.54 15.82 -2.46
C GLN A 250 -14.99 15.35 -2.66
N GLY A 251 -15.27 14.63 -3.74
CA GLY A 251 -16.63 14.16 -4.05
C GLY A 251 -17.11 13.01 -3.16
N THR A 252 -16.20 12.21 -2.59
CA THR A 252 -16.56 10.99 -1.83
C THR A 252 -16.04 10.98 -0.39
N GLY A 253 -15.11 11.87 -0.03
CA GLY A 253 -14.43 11.88 1.27
C GLY A 253 -13.43 10.74 1.47
N ARG A 254 -13.23 9.87 0.47
CA ARG A 254 -12.27 8.77 0.56
C ARG A 254 -10.84 9.25 0.39
N CYS A 255 -9.93 8.62 1.11
CA CYS A 255 -8.51 8.89 1.09
C CYS A 255 -7.74 7.72 0.46
N PHE A 256 -6.77 8.07 -0.38
CA PHE A 256 -5.95 7.14 -1.15
C PHE A 256 -4.47 7.44 -0.93
N MET A 257 -3.64 6.40 -0.93
CA MET A 257 -2.19 6.59 -0.90
C MET A 257 -1.68 6.87 -2.31
N THR A 258 -0.81 7.86 -2.42
CA THR A 258 -0.32 8.31 -3.72
C THR A 258 1.20 8.44 -3.75
N SER A 259 1.76 8.20 -4.94
CA SER A 259 3.14 8.51 -5.27
C SER A 259 3.24 9.93 -5.79
N GLN A 260 4.11 10.75 -5.22
CA GLN A 260 4.30 12.13 -5.63
C GLN A 260 5.78 12.49 -5.71
N ASN A 261 6.11 13.36 -6.66
CA ASN A 261 7.44 13.93 -6.80
C ASN A 261 7.38 15.33 -7.43
N HIS A 262 6.86 16.31 -6.68
CA HIS A 262 6.76 17.69 -7.16
C HIS A 262 7.22 18.70 -6.12
N GLY A 263 7.71 19.84 -6.60
CA GLY A 263 8.13 20.97 -5.75
C GLY A 263 7.29 22.23 -5.94
N PHE A 264 6.27 22.18 -6.79
CA PHE A 264 5.37 23.28 -7.11
C PHE A 264 3.93 22.81 -6.92
N ALA A 265 3.03 23.72 -6.56
CA ALA A 265 1.62 23.43 -6.39
C ALA A 265 0.75 24.53 -7.01
N VAL A 266 -0.51 24.21 -7.25
CA VAL A 266 -1.53 25.13 -7.80
C VAL A 266 -2.18 25.92 -6.67
N ASP A 267 -2.33 27.24 -6.84
CA ASP A 267 -3.06 28.10 -5.91
C ASP A 267 -4.56 28.07 -6.18
N ILE A 268 -5.30 27.34 -5.35
CA ILE A 268 -6.76 27.19 -5.44
C ILE A 268 -7.53 28.51 -5.32
N LYS A 269 -6.93 29.59 -4.79
CA LYS A 269 -7.58 30.91 -4.72
C LYS A 269 -7.79 31.54 -6.09
N THR A 270 -7.03 31.06 -7.08
CA THR A 270 -7.11 31.51 -8.47
C THR A 270 -7.88 30.55 -9.36
N LEU A 271 -8.52 29.54 -8.78
CA LEU A 271 -9.32 28.57 -9.53
C LEU A 271 -10.59 29.25 -10.09
N PRO A 272 -10.83 29.17 -11.40
CA PRO A 272 -12.05 29.72 -12.01
C PRO A 272 -13.34 29.05 -11.51
N GLU A 273 -14.47 29.74 -11.57
CA GLU A 273 -15.76 29.27 -11.03
C GLU A 273 -16.33 28.03 -11.71
N ASP A 274 -15.94 27.74 -12.95
CA ASP A 274 -16.32 26.55 -13.72
C ASP A 274 -15.50 25.30 -13.36
N TRP A 275 -14.52 25.44 -12.45
CA TRP A 275 -13.66 24.37 -11.95
C TRP A 275 -13.86 24.11 -10.47
N GLU A 276 -13.50 22.92 -10.04
CA GLU A 276 -13.56 22.47 -8.66
C GLU A 276 -12.29 21.69 -8.29
N ILE A 277 -12.02 21.63 -6.98
CA ILE A 277 -10.97 20.80 -6.42
C ILE A 277 -11.41 19.34 -6.52
N LEU A 278 -10.56 18.49 -7.09
CA LEU A 278 -10.82 17.06 -7.21
C LEU A 278 -10.20 16.29 -6.03
N PHE A 279 -8.93 16.55 -5.72
CA PHE A 279 -8.21 15.95 -4.61
C PHE A 279 -7.50 17.00 -3.75
N THR A 280 -7.30 16.67 -2.48
CA THR A 280 -6.56 17.51 -1.52
C THR A 280 -5.66 16.64 -0.65
N ASN A 281 -4.45 17.12 -0.41
CA ASN A 281 -3.50 16.43 0.47
C ASN A 281 -3.99 16.49 1.92
N ALA A 282 -4.11 15.34 2.60
CA ALA A 282 -4.61 15.29 3.96
C ALA A 282 -3.62 15.85 5.00
N ASN A 283 -2.34 16.02 4.65
CA ASN A 283 -1.31 16.46 5.59
C ASN A 283 -1.07 17.96 5.58
N ASP A 284 -1.13 18.62 4.42
CA ASP A 284 -0.80 20.04 4.27
C ASP A 284 -1.87 20.86 3.54
N ASN A 285 -2.94 20.22 3.08
CA ASN A 285 -4.06 20.82 2.34
C ASN A 285 -3.69 21.42 0.98
N THR A 286 -2.56 21.01 0.37
CA THR A 286 -2.25 21.41 -1.00
C THR A 286 -3.24 20.81 -1.99
N ASN A 287 -3.42 21.48 -3.13
CA ASN A 287 -4.22 20.95 -4.22
C ASN A 287 -3.54 19.71 -4.81
N GLU A 288 -4.32 18.64 -4.97
CA GLU A 288 -3.83 17.38 -5.53
C GLU A 288 -4.58 17.00 -6.82
N GLY A 289 -5.43 17.90 -7.32
CA GLY A 289 -6.17 17.73 -8.56
C GLY A 289 -7.31 18.73 -8.71
N ILE A 290 -7.71 18.94 -9.96
CA ILE A 290 -8.84 19.79 -10.34
C ILE A 290 -9.69 19.11 -11.41
N ILE A 291 -10.96 19.49 -11.47
CA ILE A 291 -11.92 18.98 -12.44
C ILE A 291 -12.85 20.10 -12.90
N HIS A 292 -13.18 20.10 -14.19
CA HIS A 292 -14.18 21.03 -14.72
C HIS A 292 -15.59 20.52 -14.37
N LYS A 293 -16.52 21.42 -14.04
CA LYS A 293 -17.89 21.06 -13.61
C LYS A 293 -18.70 20.27 -14.65
N THR A 294 -18.58 20.64 -15.94
CA THR A 294 -19.32 20.01 -17.04
C THR A 294 -18.45 19.38 -18.14
N LYS A 295 -17.36 20.04 -18.56
CA LYS A 295 -16.47 19.56 -19.63
C LYS A 295 -15.60 18.37 -19.17
N PRO A 296 -15.15 17.49 -20.09
CA PRO A 296 -14.40 16.29 -19.76
C PRO A 296 -12.91 16.57 -19.47
N TYR A 297 -12.63 17.55 -18.61
CA TYR A 297 -11.27 17.97 -18.27
C TYR A 297 -11.01 17.72 -16.80
N PHE A 298 -9.93 17.02 -16.49
CA PHE A 298 -9.48 16.85 -15.12
C PHE A 298 -7.97 16.65 -15.07
N SER A 299 -7.38 16.80 -13.89
CA SER A 299 -5.96 16.55 -13.69
C SER A 299 -5.67 16.24 -12.23
N VAL A 300 -4.56 15.55 -11.98
CA VAL A 300 -4.08 15.18 -10.65
C VAL A 300 -2.61 15.52 -10.49
N GLN A 301 -2.22 15.94 -9.28
CA GLN A 301 -0.84 16.37 -8.98
C GLN A 301 0.07 15.17 -8.66
N PHE A 302 -0.50 14.07 -8.20
CA PHE A 302 0.19 12.79 -7.96
C PHE A 302 0.30 11.94 -9.23
N HIS A 303 0.99 10.80 -9.12
CA HIS A 303 1.29 9.88 -10.20
C HIS A 303 0.44 8.60 -10.10
N PRO A 304 -0.76 8.55 -10.70
CA PRO A 304 -1.61 7.35 -10.68
C PRO A 304 -1.03 6.18 -11.47
N GLU A 305 -0.04 6.43 -12.33
CA GLU A 305 0.77 5.39 -12.98
C GLU A 305 1.80 4.75 -12.04
N HIS A 306 1.89 5.15 -10.78
CA HIS A 306 2.74 4.51 -9.76
C HIS A 306 4.23 4.41 -10.11
N THR A 307 4.83 3.21 -10.20
CA THR A 307 6.26 2.93 -10.51
C THR A 307 7.28 4.05 -10.22
N ALA A 308 7.78 4.19 -8.99
CA ALA A 308 7.48 3.42 -7.79
C ALA A 308 6.28 3.97 -7.00
N GLY A 309 5.66 3.10 -6.19
CA GLY A 309 4.58 3.48 -5.27
C GLY A 309 3.26 2.73 -5.50
N PRO A 310 2.20 3.14 -4.78
CA PRO A 310 0.93 2.41 -4.71
C PRO A 310 0.11 2.53 -6.00
N GLU A 311 -0.57 1.43 -6.39
CA GLU A 311 -1.40 1.33 -7.61
C GLU A 311 -2.87 1.80 -7.39
N ASP A 312 -3.15 2.51 -6.29
CA ASP A 312 -4.49 2.72 -5.74
C ASP A 312 -5.44 3.56 -6.63
N LEU A 313 -4.91 4.33 -7.58
CA LEU A 313 -5.67 5.28 -8.42
C LEU A 313 -5.43 5.09 -9.93
N GLU A 314 -5.01 3.91 -10.38
CA GLU A 314 -4.86 3.63 -11.81
C GLU A 314 -6.21 3.76 -12.58
N ILE A 315 -7.34 3.64 -11.87
CA ILE A 315 -8.70 3.83 -12.38
C ILE A 315 -8.92 5.20 -13.08
N LEU A 316 -8.09 6.20 -12.80
CA LEU A 316 -8.15 7.50 -13.48
C LEU A 316 -7.88 7.39 -14.99
N PHE A 317 -7.07 6.41 -15.42
CA PHE A 317 -6.87 6.13 -16.84
C PHE A 317 -8.13 5.53 -17.48
N ASP A 318 -8.86 4.68 -16.76
CA ASP A 318 -10.14 4.11 -17.22
C ASP A 318 -11.17 5.21 -17.44
N VAL A 319 -11.36 6.09 -16.46
CA VAL A 319 -12.29 7.24 -16.55
C VAL A 319 -11.98 8.11 -17.77
N PHE A 320 -10.72 8.45 -17.99
CA PHE A 320 -10.34 9.27 -19.13
C PHE A 320 -10.65 8.59 -20.46
N LEU A 321 -10.30 7.31 -20.61
CA LEU A 321 -10.57 6.57 -21.85
C LEU A 321 -12.07 6.32 -22.09
N GLU A 322 -12.85 6.09 -21.03
CA GLU A 322 -14.31 6.01 -21.11
C GLU A 322 -14.90 7.34 -21.62
N ALA A 323 -14.44 8.48 -21.09
CA ALA A 323 -14.87 9.79 -21.56
C ALA A 323 -14.55 10.01 -23.05
N VAL A 324 -13.39 9.52 -23.53
CA VAL A 324 -13.01 9.61 -24.95
C VAL A 324 -13.92 8.72 -25.81
N LYS A 325 -14.15 7.47 -25.38
CA LYS A 325 -15.01 6.52 -26.09
C LYS A 325 -16.46 7.00 -26.17
N ASN A 326 -17.02 7.47 -25.06
CA ASN A 326 -18.40 8.00 -25.00
C ASN A 326 -18.59 9.15 -26.00
N ARG A 327 -17.62 10.06 -26.08
CA ARG A 327 -17.63 11.15 -27.07
C ARG A 327 -17.58 10.63 -28.51
N LEU A 328 -16.72 9.64 -28.80
CA LEU A 328 -16.57 9.08 -30.14
C LEU A 328 -17.82 8.34 -30.61
N ASP A 329 -18.46 7.60 -29.71
CA ASP A 329 -19.67 6.82 -30.01
C ASP A 329 -20.92 7.70 -30.17
N GLY A 330 -20.82 9.01 -29.87
CA GLY A 330 -21.97 9.91 -29.81
C GLY A 330 -22.92 9.58 -28.65
N ASN A 331 -22.46 8.75 -27.71
CA ASN A 331 -23.16 8.40 -26.49
C ASN A 331 -22.95 9.51 -25.46
N ASP A 332 -23.81 10.52 -25.52
CA ASP A 332 -23.97 11.45 -24.41
C ASP A 332 -24.81 10.74 -23.35
N SER A 333 -24.17 9.96 -22.47
CA SER A 333 -24.85 9.32 -21.34
C SER A 333 -25.52 10.34 -20.41
N GLY A 334 -25.29 11.64 -20.64
CA GLY A 334 -25.66 12.74 -19.76
C GLY A 334 -24.79 12.82 -18.51
N GLU A 335 -23.91 11.83 -18.31
CA GLU A 335 -23.04 11.72 -17.14
C GLU A 335 -21.69 12.40 -17.42
N SER A 336 -21.38 13.40 -16.62
CA SER A 336 -20.11 14.12 -16.67
C SER A 336 -18.95 13.24 -16.18
N VAL A 337 -17.72 13.59 -16.56
CA VAL A 337 -16.50 12.93 -16.04
C VAL A 337 -16.44 12.98 -14.50
N LYS A 338 -16.95 14.06 -13.91
CA LYS A 338 -17.06 14.22 -12.46
C LYS A 338 -17.98 13.19 -11.84
N GLU A 339 -19.16 12.99 -12.42
CA GLU A 339 -20.14 12.00 -11.91
C GLU A 339 -19.59 10.58 -12.06
N ASN A 340 -18.98 10.23 -13.19
CA ASN A 340 -18.34 8.93 -13.39
C ASN A 340 -17.23 8.69 -12.34
N LEU A 341 -16.35 9.69 -12.10
CA LEU A 341 -15.33 9.60 -11.04
C LEU A 341 -15.93 9.38 -9.66
N ILE A 342 -16.96 10.16 -9.31
CA ILE A 342 -17.66 10.00 -8.03
C ILE A 342 -18.25 8.59 -7.96
N GLN A 343 -18.91 8.10 -9.00
CA GLN A 343 -19.53 6.78 -9.01
C GLN A 343 -18.49 5.66 -8.79
N LYS A 344 -17.37 5.68 -9.53
CA LYS A 344 -16.31 4.66 -9.41
C LYS A 344 -15.58 4.70 -8.07
N LEU A 345 -15.41 5.88 -7.49
CA LEU A 345 -14.71 6.04 -6.22
C LEU A 345 -15.66 5.92 -5.03
N THR A 346 -16.98 6.06 -5.20
CA THR A 346 -17.95 5.97 -4.11
C THR A 346 -17.93 4.59 -3.49
N TYR A 347 -17.87 4.57 -2.16
CA TYR A 347 -18.14 3.39 -1.36
C TYR A 347 -19.37 3.67 -0.52
N GLN A 348 -20.29 2.70 -0.47
CA GLN A 348 -21.45 2.76 0.42
C GLN A 348 -21.14 1.91 1.66
N PRO A 349 -20.86 2.54 2.82
CA PRO A 349 -20.62 1.79 4.04
C PRO A 349 -21.84 0.97 4.43
N LYS A 350 -21.62 -0.17 5.09
CA LYS A 350 -22.75 -0.95 5.64
C LYS A 350 -23.50 -0.10 6.67
N VAL A 351 -24.84 -0.13 6.60
CA VAL A 351 -25.75 0.70 7.43
C VAL A 351 -25.40 0.60 8.92
N ASP A 352 -25.00 -0.58 9.37
CA ASP A 352 -24.65 -0.87 10.75
C ASP A 352 -23.51 0.01 11.30
N PHE A 353 -22.59 0.47 10.44
CA PHE A 353 -21.49 1.36 10.83
C PHE A 353 -21.88 2.84 10.74
N VAL A 354 -22.69 3.24 9.76
CA VAL A 354 -23.09 4.65 9.56
C VAL A 354 -24.08 5.11 10.63
N GLN A 355 -24.95 4.20 11.09
CA GLN A 355 -25.97 4.48 12.12
C GLN A 355 -25.55 3.99 13.50
N MET A 356 -24.25 3.76 13.73
CA MET A 356 -23.77 3.32 15.02
C MET A 356 -23.85 4.46 16.03
N GLU A 357 -24.84 4.42 16.93
CA GLU A 357 -24.82 5.28 18.12
C GLU A 357 -23.54 4.99 18.93
N THR A 358 -22.85 6.06 19.35
CA THR A 358 -21.66 5.92 20.19
C THR A 358 -22.02 5.13 21.45
N PRO A 359 -21.35 3.99 21.70
CA PRO A 359 -21.67 3.16 22.86
C PRO A 359 -21.30 3.91 24.14
N LYS A 360 -22.17 3.85 25.15
CA LYS A 360 -21.91 4.42 26.47
C LYS A 360 -20.94 3.55 27.27
N LYS A 361 -20.98 2.23 27.03
CA LYS A 361 -20.27 1.22 27.78
C LYS A 361 -19.82 0.09 26.87
N VAL A 362 -18.52 -0.20 26.88
CA VAL A 362 -17.88 -1.21 26.02
C VAL A 362 -17.22 -2.28 26.88
N LEU A 363 -17.49 -3.54 26.54
CA LEU A 363 -16.80 -4.70 27.09
C LEU A 363 -15.58 -5.04 26.24
N ILE A 364 -14.44 -5.26 26.87
CA ILE A 364 -13.19 -5.69 26.25
C ILE A 364 -12.85 -7.06 26.82
N LEU A 365 -12.67 -8.04 25.94
CA LEU A 365 -12.17 -9.35 26.32
C LEU A 365 -10.64 -9.33 26.25
N GLY A 366 -9.99 -9.49 27.39
CA GLY A 366 -8.54 -9.51 27.51
C GLY A 366 -7.91 -10.81 26.99
N SER A 367 -6.63 -10.99 27.26
CA SER A 367 -5.83 -12.10 26.72
C SER A 367 -5.96 -13.42 27.48
N GLY A 368 -6.52 -13.43 28.68
CA GLY A 368 -6.35 -14.58 29.56
C GLY A 368 -4.92 -14.71 30.09
N GLY A 369 -4.59 -15.90 30.60
CA GLY A 369 -3.23 -16.24 31.04
C GLY A 369 -2.24 -16.25 29.87
N LEU A 370 -0.98 -15.90 30.14
CA LEU A 370 0.07 -15.97 29.13
C LEU A 370 0.37 -17.43 28.78
N SER A 371 0.42 -17.73 27.49
CA SER A 371 0.87 -19.02 26.96
C SER A 371 1.85 -18.81 25.80
N ILE A 372 2.62 -19.84 25.47
CA ILE A 372 3.48 -19.79 24.28
C ILE A 372 2.57 -19.55 23.06
N GLY A 373 2.88 -18.50 22.29
CA GLY A 373 2.05 -18.06 21.15
C GLY A 373 1.05 -16.94 21.47
N GLN A 374 0.74 -16.70 22.74
CA GLN A 374 -0.18 -15.64 23.19
C GLN A 374 0.36 -14.95 24.45
N ALA A 375 1.18 -13.92 24.24
CA ALA A 375 1.94 -13.27 25.30
C ALA A 375 1.49 -11.82 25.57
N GLY A 376 2.42 -10.93 25.92
CA GLY A 376 2.16 -9.56 26.37
C GLY A 376 1.70 -8.59 25.28
N GLU A 377 1.70 -9.00 24.00
CA GLU A 377 1.20 -8.20 22.88
C GLU A 377 -0.27 -7.78 23.06
N PHE A 378 -1.07 -8.62 23.71
CA PHE A 378 -2.49 -8.37 23.98
C PHE A 378 -2.71 -7.51 25.24
N ASP A 379 -1.77 -7.49 26.17
CA ASP A 379 -1.75 -6.53 27.27
C ASP A 379 -1.55 -5.10 26.75
N TYR A 380 -0.57 -4.93 25.86
CA TYR A 380 -0.36 -3.67 25.14
C TYR A 380 -1.61 -3.28 24.32
N SER A 381 -2.15 -4.21 23.54
CA SER A 381 -3.29 -3.97 22.66
C SER A 381 -4.55 -3.57 23.41
N GLY A 382 -4.94 -4.32 24.44
CA GLY A 382 -6.09 -4.00 25.29
C GLY A 382 -5.93 -2.65 26.00
N SER A 383 -4.72 -2.33 26.47
CA SER A 383 -4.42 -1.02 27.08
C SER A 383 -4.62 0.15 26.11
N GLN A 384 -4.20 0.00 24.85
CA GLN A 384 -4.40 1.03 23.82
C GLN A 384 -5.88 1.21 23.47
N ALA A 385 -6.65 0.11 23.41
CA ALA A 385 -8.09 0.18 23.19
C ALA A 385 -8.80 0.94 24.32
N ILE A 386 -8.45 0.65 25.57
CA ILE A 386 -8.99 1.35 26.74
C ILE A 386 -8.69 2.86 26.65
N LYS A 387 -7.48 3.23 26.26
CA LYS A 387 -7.10 4.64 26.07
C LYS A 387 -7.95 5.32 24.99
N ALA A 388 -8.10 4.69 23.84
CA ALA A 388 -8.90 5.22 22.73
C ALA A 388 -10.37 5.45 23.12
N LEU A 389 -10.97 4.48 23.82
CA LEU A 389 -12.35 4.56 24.31
C LEU A 389 -12.54 5.64 25.38
N LYS A 390 -11.56 5.81 26.28
CA LYS A 390 -11.60 6.85 27.33
C LYS A 390 -11.59 8.26 26.77
N GLU A 391 -10.83 8.51 25.71
CA GLU A 391 -10.82 9.81 25.04
C GLU A 391 -12.19 10.16 24.44
N GLU A 392 -12.94 9.15 24.00
CA GLU A 392 -14.33 9.28 23.54
C GLU A 392 -15.36 9.26 24.69
N LYS A 393 -14.90 9.30 25.94
CA LYS A 393 -15.72 9.28 27.17
C LYS A 393 -16.62 8.04 27.29
N ILE A 394 -16.17 6.91 26.75
CA ILE A 394 -16.86 5.63 26.79
C ILE A 394 -16.42 4.86 28.04
N GLN A 395 -17.39 4.33 28.80
CA GLN A 395 -17.09 3.50 29.97
C GLN A 395 -16.53 2.14 29.53
N THR A 396 -15.42 1.74 30.11
CA THR A 396 -14.68 0.53 29.75
C THR A 396 -14.80 -0.56 30.82
N ILE A 397 -15.21 -1.76 30.39
CA ILE A 397 -15.23 -2.96 31.24
C ILE A 397 -14.27 -3.96 30.65
N LEU A 398 -13.32 -4.43 31.46
CA LEU A 398 -12.34 -5.43 31.05
C LEU A 398 -12.61 -6.75 31.77
N ILE A 399 -12.65 -7.85 31.04
CA ILE A 399 -12.54 -9.20 31.61
C ILE A 399 -11.15 -9.72 31.28
N ASN A 400 -10.33 -9.95 32.31
CA ASN A 400 -9.04 -10.60 32.15
C ASN A 400 -8.65 -11.32 33.46
N PRO A 401 -8.49 -12.65 33.46
CA PRO A 401 -8.08 -13.39 34.65
C PRO A 401 -6.60 -13.15 35.01
N ASN A 402 -5.78 -12.60 34.11
CA ASN A 402 -4.36 -12.41 34.35
C ASN A 402 -4.07 -11.12 35.14
N ILE A 403 -3.89 -11.29 36.46
CA ILE A 403 -3.62 -10.21 37.43
C ILE A 403 -2.28 -9.49 37.21
N ALA A 404 -1.35 -10.08 36.45
CA ALA A 404 -0.02 -9.53 36.23
C ALA A 404 0.05 -8.56 35.02
N THR A 405 -1.08 -8.21 34.41
CA THR A 405 -1.13 -7.38 33.20
C THR A 405 -1.32 -5.90 33.50
N VAL A 406 -0.65 -5.04 32.74
CA VAL A 406 -0.78 -3.57 32.83
C VAL A 406 -2.22 -3.14 32.56
N GLN A 407 -2.92 -3.81 31.65
CA GLN A 407 -4.31 -3.51 31.32
C GLN A 407 -5.28 -3.65 32.51
N THR A 408 -4.91 -4.46 33.52
CA THR A 408 -5.69 -4.64 34.75
C THR A 408 -5.29 -3.67 35.88
N SER A 409 -4.35 -2.75 35.62
CA SER A 409 -3.92 -1.75 36.59
C SER A 409 -5.07 -0.84 37.02
N LYS A 410 -5.07 -0.46 38.30
CA LYS A 410 -6.09 0.41 38.89
C LYS A 410 -6.17 1.73 38.12
N GLY A 411 -7.37 2.08 37.66
CA GLY A 411 -7.63 3.33 36.97
C GLY A 411 -7.41 3.29 35.46
N LEU A 412 -6.90 2.18 34.89
CA LEU A 412 -6.81 2.06 33.43
C LEU A 412 -8.18 1.76 32.81
N ALA A 413 -8.82 0.63 33.12
CA ALA A 413 -10.24 0.42 32.81
C ALA A 413 -11.12 0.96 33.95
N ASP A 414 -12.39 1.28 33.66
CA ASP A 414 -13.33 1.75 34.69
C ASP A 414 -13.76 0.62 35.63
N LYS A 415 -13.87 -0.60 35.09
CA LYS A 415 -14.13 -1.81 35.87
C LYS A 415 -13.38 -3.00 35.31
N VAL A 416 -12.76 -3.78 36.19
CA VAL A 416 -11.99 -4.99 35.84
C VAL A 416 -12.62 -6.20 36.53
N TYR A 417 -12.82 -7.26 35.76
CA TYR A 417 -13.27 -8.57 36.22
C TYR A 417 -12.15 -9.60 36.04
N PHE A 418 -11.63 -10.10 37.15
CA PHE A 418 -10.68 -11.22 37.17
C PHE A 418 -11.43 -12.55 37.08
N LEU A 419 -12.06 -12.79 35.94
CA LEU A 419 -12.85 -14.00 35.66
C LEU A 419 -12.28 -14.75 34.46
N PRO A 420 -12.45 -16.08 34.37
CA PRO A 420 -12.11 -16.84 33.17
C PRO A 420 -12.85 -16.31 31.93
N LEU A 421 -12.18 -16.35 30.78
CA LEU A 421 -12.77 -15.99 29.48
C LEU A 421 -13.53 -17.18 28.88
N THR A 422 -14.59 -17.59 29.56
CA THR A 422 -15.53 -18.61 29.04
C THR A 422 -16.91 -17.99 28.80
N PRO A 423 -17.71 -18.55 27.87
CA PRO A 423 -19.02 -17.99 27.54
C PRO A 423 -19.92 -17.78 28.76
N GLU A 424 -19.87 -18.68 29.75
CA GLU A 424 -20.71 -18.61 30.95
C GLU A 424 -20.39 -17.38 31.81
N TYR A 425 -19.10 -17.13 32.09
CA TYR A 425 -18.68 -15.98 32.89
C TYR A 425 -18.84 -14.67 32.14
N VAL A 426 -18.54 -14.66 30.84
CA VAL A 426 -18.72 -13.47 30.01
C VAL A 426 -20.21 -13.10 29.89
N GLU A 427 -21.12 -14.07 29.73
CA GLU A 427 -22.56 -13.79 29.77
C GLU A 427 -22.99 -13.19 31.12
N GLN A 428 -22.47 -13.70 32.25
CA GLN A 428 -22.80 -13.14 33.56
C GLN A 428 -22.38 -11.67 33.69
N VAL A 429 -21.20 -11.32 33.18
CA VAL A 429 -20.73 -9.92 33.17
C VAL A 429 -21.59 -9.07 32.24
N ILE A 430 -21.93 -9.56 31.03
CA ILE A 430 -22.85 -8.87 30.11
C ILE A 430 -24.21 -8.61 30.79
N LYS A 431 -24.75 -9.61 31.50
CA LYS A 431 -26.03 -9.51 32.20
C LYS A 431 -26.00 -8.46 33.33
N ALA A 432 -24.88 -8.38 34.07
CA ALA A 432 -24.70 -7.46 35.18
C ALA A 432 -24.43 -6.03 34.71
N GLU A 433 -23.59 -5.87 33.69
CA GLU A 433 -23.08 -4.57 33.27
C GLU A 433 -23.85 -3.92 32.13
N ARG A 434 -24.55 -4.72 31.31
CA ARG A 434 -25.31 -4.26 30.13
C ARG A 434 -24.50 -3.35 29.19
N PRO A 435 -23.32 -3.81 28.69
CA PRO A 435 -22.57 -3.05 27.68
C PRO A 435 -23.38 -2.96 26.38
N ASN A 436 -23.17 -1.89 25.61
CA ASN A 436 -23.79 -1.71 24.28
C ASN A 436 -22.83 -2.10 23.15
N GLY A 437 -21.54 -2.27 23.46
CA GLY A 437 -20.52 -2.71 22.51
C GLY A 437 -19.55 -3.73 23.13
N VAL A 438 -18.96 -4.58 22.29
CA VAL A 438 -17.91 -5.52 22.67
C VAL A 438 -16.75 -5.50 21.67
N LEU A 439 -15.52 -5.55 22.18
CA LEU A 439 -14.29 -5.70 21.41
C LEU A 439 -13.72 -7.11 21.59
N LEU A 440 -13.60 -7.84 20.48
CA LEU A 440 -13.15 -9.24 20.45
C LEU A 440 -11.73 -9.40 19.88
N THR A 441 -11.26 -8.44 19.08
CA THR A 441 -10.02 -8.53 18.29
C THR A 441 -8.75 -8.10 19.04
N PHE A 442 -8.85 -7.84 20.35
CA PHE A 442 -7.76 -7.28 21.18
C PHE A 442 -7.17 -8.28 22.19
N GLY A 443 -7.81 -9.43 22.38
CA GLY A 443 -7.48 -10.42 23.42
C GLY A 443 -6.94 -11.75 22.90
N GLY A 444 -6.43 -11.78 21.66
CA GLY A 444 -5.89 -12.99 21.05
C GLY A 444 -6.96 -14.07 20.79
N GLN A 445 -6.50 -15.32 20.62
CA GLN A 445 -7.37 -16.42 20.22
C GLN A 445 -8.41 -16.77 21.29
N THR A 446 -8.05 -16.64 22.57
CA THR A 446 -8.97 -16.93 23.68
C THR A 446 -10.20 -16.03 23.66
N ALA A 447 -10.00 -14.70 23.52
CA ALA A 447 -11.10 -13.75 23.41
C ALA A 447 -11.96 -13.99 22.17
N LEU A 448 -11.30 -14.27 21.04
CA LEU A 448 -11.94 -14.48 19.75
C LEU A 448 -12.83 -15.73 19.76
N ASN A 449 -12.30 -16.87 20.20
CA ASN A 449 -13.07 -18.11 20.34
C ASN A 449 -14.26 -17.95 21.30
N CYS A 450 -14.05 -17.28 22.44
CA CYS A 450 -15.14 -16.99 23.38
C CYS A 450 -16.23 -16.13 22.73
N GLY A 451 -15.85 -15.11 21.97
CA GLY A 451 -16.77 -14.27 21.20
C GLY A 451 -17.56 -15.05 20.16
N VAL A 452 -16.93 -15.95 19.42
CA VAL A 452 -17.58 -16.82 18.44
C VAL A 452 -18.63 -17.71 19.09
N GLU A 453 -18.31 -18.33 20.23
CA GLU A 453 -19.26 -19.18 20.96
C GLU A 453 -20.45 -18.37 21.53
N LEU A 454 -20.20 -17.15 22.03
CA LEU A 454 -21.26 -16.25 22.51
C LEU A 454 -22.22 -15.84 21.40
N GLU A 455 -21.70 -15.58 20.20
CA GLU A 455 -22.53 -15.26 19.03
C GLU A 455 -23.33 -16.47 18.54
N ARG A 456 -22.72 -17.66 18.49
CA ARG A 456 -23.42 -18.92 18.16
C ARG A 456 -24.57 -19.18 19.13
N ALA A 457 -24.37 -18.90 20.41
CA ALA A 457 -25.40 -18.97 21.45
C ALA A 457 -26.38 -17.77 21.43
N LYS A 458 -26.24 -16.84 20.49
CA LYS A 458 -27.06 -15.62 20.31
C LYS A 458 -27.10 -14.73 21.55
N ILE A 459 -26.04 -14.74 22.37
CA ILE A 459 -25.95 -13.96 23.60
C ILE A 459 -25.87 -12.48 23.29
N PHE A 460 -25.08 -12.07 22.29
CA PHE A 460 -24.97 -10.66 21.91
C PHE A 460 -26.33 -10.08 21.47
N ALA A 461 -27.07 -10.80 20.62
CA ALA A 461 -28.44 -10.43 20.24
C ALA A 461 -29.40 -10.38 21.45
N LYS A 462 -29.37 -11.40 22.32
CA LYS A 462 -30.21 -11.49 23.53
C LYS A 462 -30.06 -10.27 24.47
N TYR A 463 -28.85 -9.72 24.57
CA TYR A 463 -28.55 -8.58 25.45
C TYR A 463 -28.35 -7.26 24.72
N ASN A 464 -28.57 -7.21 23.40
CA ASN A 464 -28.37 -6.04 22.53
C ASN A 464 -26.94 -5.47 22.64
N VAL A 465 -25.94 -6.34 22.60
CA VAL A 465 -24.52 -5.98 22.57
C VAL A 465 -24.04 -6.02 21.12
N LYS A 466 -23.51 -4.90 20.61
CA LYS A 466 -22.95 -4.86 19.25
C LYS A 466 -21.49 -5.29 19.26
N ILE A 467 -21.11 -6.17 18.33
CA ILE A 467 -19.69 -6.46 18.05
C ILE A 467 -19.14 -5.27 17.27
N MET A 468 -18.05 -4.68 17.76
CA MET A 468 -17.48 -3.47 17.17
C MET A 468 -16.21 -3.78 16.37
N GLY A 469 -15.97 -3.03 15.30
CA GLY A 469 -14.87 -3.28 14.37
C GLY A 469 -15.18 -4.43 13.42
N THR A 470 -14.22 -5.35 13.24
CA THR A 470 -14.33 -6.46 12.30
C THR A 470 -15.58 -7.30 12.59
N PRO A 471 -16.46 -7.50 11.58
CA PRO A 471 -17.61 -8.38 11.74
C PRO A 471 -17.20 -9.80 12.13
N ILE A 472 -17.96 -10.43 13.02
CA ILE A 472 -17.65 -11.78 13.48
C ILE A 472 -17.68 -12.82 12.35
N GLN A 473 -18.50 -12.59 11.33
CA GLN A 473 -18.51 -13.43 10.14
C GLN A 473 -17.15 -13.39 9.42
N SER A 474 -16.55 -12.21 9.26
CA SER A 474 -15.21 -12.06 8.68
C SER A 474 -14.16 -12.82 9.49
N ILE A 475 -14.26 -12.77 10.83
CA ILE A 475 -13.38 -13.52 11.73
C ILE A 475 -13.50 -15.03 11.48
N ILE A 476 -14.72 -15.56 11.42
CA ILE A 476 -14.97 -16.99 11.18
C ILE A 476 -14.42 -17.40 9.80
N GLU A 477 -14.66 -16.58 8.77
CA GLU A 477 -14.21 -16.84 7.41
C GLU A 477 -12.68 -16.86 7.28
N THR A 478 -11.95 -16.09 8.10
CA THR A 478 -10.47 -16.09 8.08
C THR A 478 -9.84 -17.21 8.90
N GLU A 479 -10.54 -17.76 9.89
CA GLU A 479 -10.02 -18.81 10.78
C GLU A 479 -10.25 -20.22 10.22
N ASP A 480 -11.34 -20.45 9.47
CA ASP A 480 -11.59 -21.72 8.80
C ASP A 480 -10.85 -21.77 7.45
N ARG A 481 -9.88 -22.69 7.33
CA ARG A 481 -9.02 -22.80 6.14
C ARG A 481 -9.78 -23.04 4.84
N LYS A 482 -10.87 -23.80 4.88
CA LYS A 482 -11.65 -24.11 3.66
C LYS A 482 -12.43 -22.88 3.23
N ILE A 483 -13.14 -22.26 4.17
CA ILE A 483 -13.89 -21.04 3.91
C ILE A 483 -12.93 -19.93 3.44
N PHE A 484 -11.78 -19.78 4.08
CA PHE A 484 -10.75 -18.83 3.69
C PHE A 484 -10.29 -19.05 2.24
N SER A 485 -9.95 -20.29 1.88
CA SER A 485 -9.57 -20.66 0.51
C SER A 485 -10.65 -20.31 -0.51
N ASP A 486 -11.90 -20.66 -0.23
CA ASP A 486 -13.04 -20.41 -1.12
C ASP A 486 -13.25 -18.88 -1.29
N ARG A 487 -13.24 -18.11 -0.19
CA ARG A 487 -13.40 -16.64 -0.21
C ARG A 487 -12.27 -15.95 -0.97
N VAL A 488 -11.02 -16.40 -0.82
CA VAL A 488 -9.86 -15.88 -1.55
C VAL A 488 -9.97 -16.20 -3.05
N ALA A 489 -10.46 -17.38 -3.41
CA ALA A 489 -10.63 -17.79 -4.80
C ALA A 489 -11.70 -16.96 -5.55
N GLU A 490 -12.74 -16.46 -4.86
CA GLU A 490 -13.78 -15.60 -5.47
C GLU A 490 -13.21 -14.32 -6.10
N ILE A 491 -12.10 -13.81 -5.57
CA ILE A 491 -11.41 -12.60 -6.08
C ILE A 491 -10.23 -12.94 -7.00
N GLY A 492 -10.09 -14.20 -7.41
CA GLY A 492 -9.03 -14.67 -8.29
C GLY A 492 -7.64 -14.80 -7.63
N GLU A 493 -7.58 -14.71 -6.31
CA GLU A 493 -6.35 -14.88 -5.54
C GLU A 493 -6.14 -16.36 -5.16
N LYS A 494 -4.92 -16.70 -4.72
CA LYS A 494 -4.54 -18.09 -4.47
C LYS A 494 -3.98 -18.28 -3.07
N VAL A 495 -4.56 -19.23 -2.35
CA VAL A 495 -3.94 -19.78 -1.13
C VAL A 495 -2.98 -20.90 -1.50
N ALA A 496 -2.10 -21.28 -0.56
CA ALA A 496 -1.23 -22.43 -0.74
C ALA A 496 -2.05 -23.68 -1.10
N PRO A 497 -1.78 -24.34 -2.24
CA PRO A 497 -2.57 -25.50 -2.67
C PRO A 497 -2.47 -26.65 -1.67
N SER A 498 -3.63 -27.18 -1.27
CA SER A 498 -3.73 -28.30 -0.34
C SER A 498 -4.90 -29.21 -0.69
N GLU A 499 -4.75 -30.51 -0.46
CA GLU A 499 -5.79 -31.49 -0.71
C GLU A 499 -5.94 -32.44 0.49
N ALA A 500 -7.18 -32.67 0.91
CA ALA A 500 -7.50 -33.66 1.95
C ALA A 500 -7.74 -35.01 1.28
N VAL A 501 -6.96 -36.01 1.68
CA VAL A 501 -6.94 -37.36 1.11
C VAL A 501 -7.19 -38.42 2.20
N TYR A 502 -7.75 -39.55 1.81
CA TYR A 502 -8.18 -40.62 2.71
C TYR A 502 -7.50 -41.96 2.42
N SER A 503 -6.68 -42.02 1.37
CA SER A 503 -5.92 -43.21 1.01
C SER A 503 -4.52 -42.85 0.53
N VAL A 504 -3.61 -43.84 0.56
CA VAL A 504 -2.25 -43.65 0.02
C VAL A 504 -2.30 -43.38 -1.49
N ALA A 505 -3.25 -43.95 -2.22
CA ALA A 505 -3.41 -43.72 -3.65
C ALA A 505 -3.80 -42.26 -3.93
N GLU A 506 -4.82 -41.75 -3.22
CA GLU A 506 -5.23 -40.34 -3.30
C GLU A 506 -4.09 -39.40 -2.92
N ALA A 507 -3.29 -39.73 -1.90
CA ALA A 507 -2.13 -38.92 -1.52
C ALA A 507 -1.10 -38.78 -2.66
N LEU A 508 -0.85 -39.86 -3.40
CA LEU A 508 0.08 -39.84 -4.53
C LEU A 508 -0.48 -39.04 -5.71
N GLU A 509 -1.78 -39.18 -6.00
CA GLU A 509 -2.48 -38.44 -7.07
C GLU A 509 -2.55 -36.93 -6.77
N ALA A 510 -2.84 -36.58 -5.52
CA ALA A 510 -2.77 -35.20 -5.03
C ALA A 510 -1.37 -34.62 -5.21
N ALA A 511 -0.32 -35.37 -4.86
CA ALA A 511 1.06 -34.91 -5.01
C ALA A 511 1.53 -34.81 -6.47
N GLU A 512 1.00 -35.62 -7.39
CA GLU A 512 1.22 -35.44 -8.83
C GLU A 512 0.60 -34.13 -9.33
N THR A 513 -0.59 -33.79 -8.83
CA THR A 513 -1.29 -32.54 -9.17
C THR A 513 -0.61 -31.31 -8.57
N LEU A 514 -0.21 -31.37 -7.30
CA LEU A 514 0.46 -30.29 -6.58
C LEU A 514 1.94 -30.13 -7.02
N GLY A 515 2.55 -31.23 -7.47
CA GLY A 515 3.97 -31.34 -7.78
C GLY A 515 4.85 -31.38 -6.52
N TYR A 516 5.85 -32.26 -6.53
CA TYR A 516 6.83 -32.36 -5.45
C TYR A 516 7.74 -31.11 -5.35
N PRO A 517 8.33 -30.83 -4.17
CA PRO A 517 8.07 -31.49 -2.89
C PRO A 517 6.68 -31.14 -2.30
N VAL A 518 6.14 -32.05 -1.49
CA VAL A 518 4.87 -31.86 -0.75
C VAL A 518 5.07 -32.09 0.75
N MET A 519 4.19 -31.53 1.56
CA MET A 519 4.11 -31.78 2.99
C MET A 519 2.86 -32.61 3.29
N ALA A 520 3.04 -33.76 3.90
CA ALA A 520 1.94 -34.58 4.40
C ALA A 520 1.69 -34.24 5.87
N ARG A 521 0.44 -33.98 6.26
CA ARG A 521 0.03 -33.70 7.64
C ARG A 521 -1.17 -34.55 8.03
N ALA A 522 -1.04 -35.36 9.07
CA ALA A 522 -2.16 -36.13 9.60
C ALA A 522 -3.22 -35.16 10.17
N ALA A 523 -4.49 -35.33 9.81
CA ALA A 523 -5.56 -34.53 10.38
C ALA A 523 -5.76 -34.89 11.86
N PHE A 524 -6.13 -33.89 12.67
CA PHE A 524 -6.43 -34.03 14.12
C PHE A 524 -5.27 -34.54 15.00
N SER A 525 -4.01 -34.48 14.54
CA SER A 525 -2.84 -34.80 15.37
C SER A 525 -2.16 -33.53 15.90
N LEU A 526 -1.69 -33.58 17.15
CA LEU A 526 -0.91 -32.51 17.79
C LEU A 526 0.59 -32.83 17.70
N GLY A 527 1.43 -31.81 17.53
CA GLY A 527 2.89 -31.95 17.61
C GLY A 527 3.58 -32.60 16.40
N GLY A 528 2.97 -32.56 15.21
CA GLY A 528 3.59 -33.08 13.97
C GLY A 528 3.64 -34.61 13.88
N LEU A 529 2.91 -35.32 14.76
CA LEU A 529 2.85 -36.79 14.73
C LEU A 529 2.28 -37.26 13.37
N GLY A 530 3.07 -38.01 12.61
CA GLY A 530 2.71 -38.47 11.27
C GLY A 530 2.79 -37.39 10.18
N SER A 531 3.41 -36.25 10.45
CA SER A 531 3.66 -35.21 9.44
C SER A 531 5.09 -35.26 8.92
N GLY A 532 5.30 -34.95 7.64
CA GLY A 532 6.63 -34.96 7.05
C GLY A 532 6.65 -34.42 5.62
N PHE A 533 7.85 -34.09 5.14
CA PHE A 533 8.06 -33.66 3.76
C PHE A 533 8.41 -34.86 2.89
N ALA A 534 7.84 -34.90 1.69
CA ALA A 534 8.20 -35.84 0.64
C ALA A 534 8.70 -35.08 -0.58
N ASN A 535 9.88 -35.43 -1.06
CA ASN A 535 10.46 -34.88 -2.29
C ASN A 535 10.11 -35.72 -3.53
N ASN A 536 9.55 -36.91 -3.32
CA ASN A 536 9.19 -37.85 -4.37
C ASN A 536 8.10 -38.81 -3.89
N GLN A 537 7.60 -39.62 -4.82
CA GLN A 537 6.51 -40.56 -4.64
C GLN A 537 6.79 -41.63 -3.56
N GLU A 538 8.02 -42.14 -3.48
CA GLU A 538 8.37 -43.19 -2.52
C GLU A 538 8.41 -42.66 -1.08
N GLU A 539 8.99 -41.47 -0.87
CA GLU A 539 8.95 -40.78 0.42
C GLU A 539 7.51 -40.52 0.87
N LEU A 540 6.66 -40.03 -0.03
CA LEU A 540 5.26 -39.75 0.29
C LEU A 540 4.49 -41.02 0.65
N LYS A 541 4.72 -42.11 -0.07
CA LYS A 541 4.05 -43.40 0.18
C LYS A 541 4.37 -43.94 1.58
N ILE A 542 5.61 -43.78 2.04
CA ILE A 542 6.02 -44.17 3.39
C ILE A 542 5.32 -43.30 4.43
N LEU A 543 5.37 -41.98 4.25
CA LEU A 543 4.74 -41.01 5.16
C LEU A 543 3.21 -41.21 5.24
N ALA A 544 2.55 -41.34 4.09
CA ALA A 544 1.11 -41.52 4.01
C ALA A 544 0.65 -42.81 4.70
N LYS A 545 1.39 -43.92 4.55
CA LYS A 545 1.09 -45.17 5.26
C LYS A 545 1.21 -45.01 6.77
N GLN A 546 2.24 -44.33 7.25
CA GLN A 546 2.44 -44.08 8.67
C GLN A 546 1.36 -43.16 9.23
N ALA A 547 1.03 -42.08 8.51
CA ALA A 547 0.04 -41.11 8.92
C ALA A 547 -1.38 -41.69 8.95
N LEU A 548 -1.78 -42.41 7.90
CA LEU A 548 -3.11 -43.03 7.79
C LEU A 548 -3.30 -44.23 8.73
N ALA A 549 -2.22 -44.78 9.31
CA ALA A 549 -2.34 -45.77 10.38
C ALA A 549 -2.83 -45.16 11.71
N HIS A 550 -2.71 -43.84 11.87
CA HIS A 550 -3.04 -43.12 13.10
C HIS A 550 -4.12 -42.04 12.92
N SER A 551 -4.47 -41.68 11.68
CA SER A 551 -5.55 -40.74 11.35
C SER A 551 -6.33 -41.20 10.13
N ASN A 552 -7.64 -40.96 10.12
CA ASN A 552 -8.50 -41.33 8.98
C ASN A 552 -8.37 -40.35 7.79
N GLN A 553 -7.63 -39.26 7.95
CA GLN A 553 -7.47 -38.22 6.95
C GLN A 553 -6.03 -37.70 6.97
N LEU A 554 -5.47 -37.48 5.78
CA LEU A 554 -4.17 -36.89 5.55
C LEU A 554 -4.38 -35.62 4.72
N ILE A 555 -3.62 -34.56 4.99
CA ILE A 555 -3.62 -33.34 4.18
C ILE A 555 -2.29 -33.30 3.44
N ILE A 556 -2.34 -33.20 2.11
CA ILE A 556 -1.16 -33.00 1.26
C ILE A 556 -1.12 -31.54 0.85
N ASP A 557 -0.11 -30.82 1.32
CA ASP A 557 0.13 -29.43 0.94
C ASP A 557 1.29 -29.34 -0.05
N LYS A 558 1.23 -28.36 -0.95
CA LYS A 558 2.42 -27.95 -1.71
C LYS A 558 3.50 -27.51 -0.72
N SER A 559 4.70 -28.11 -0.80
CA SER A 559 5.82 -27.61 0.00
C SER A 559 6.31 -26.29 -0.59
N LEU A 560 6.18 -25.24 0.22
CA LEU A 560 6.71 -23.91 -0.06
C LEU A 560 7.99 -23.64 0.75
N ARG A 561 8.65 -24.71 1.23
CA ARG A 561 9.89 -24.62 2.01
C ARG A 561 10.95 -23.85 1.22
N GLY A 562 11.60 -22.89 1.87
CA GLY A 562 12.63 -22.06 1.23
C GLY A 562 12.06 -20.81 0.52
N TRP A 563 10.74 -20.69 0.39
CA TRP A 563 10.13 -19.46 -0.13
C TRP A 563 10.27 -18.33 0.90
N LYS A 564 10.34 -17.09 0.41
CA LYS A 564 10.38 -15.91 1.26
C LYS A 564 9.03 -15.78 1.97
N GLU A 565 9.06 -15.56 3.28
CA GLU A 565 7.85 -15.30 4.05
C GLU A 565 7.74 -13.81 4.35
N VAL A 566 6.67 -13.19 3.83
CA VAL A 566 6.44 -11.74 3.88
C VAL A 566 5.10 -11.45 4.52
N GLU A 567 5.06 -10.47 5.41
CA GLU A 567 3.85 -10.11 6.15
C GLU A 567 3.50 -8.64 5.94
N TYR A 568 2.21 -8.32 5.94
CA TYR A 568 1.70 -6.95 5.91
C TYR A 568 0.69 -6.72 7.04
N GLU A 569 0.85 -5.61 7.75
CA GLU A 569 -0.15 -5.09 8.68
C GLU A 569 -1.05 -4.10 7.94
N VAL A 570 -2.32 -4.45 7.82
CA VAL A 570 -3.31 -3.69 7.03
C VAL A 570 -4.31 -3.06 7.98
N VAL A 571 -4.63 -1.80 7.72
CA VAL A 571 -5.66 -1.05 8.47
C VAL A 571 -6.73 -0.60 7.50
N ARG A 572 -7.99 -0.88 7.84
CA ARG A 572 -9.16 -0.52 7.03
C ARG A 572 -10.25 0.09 7.90
N ASP A 573 -10.80 1.22 7.49
CA ASP A 573 -11.95 1.83 8.17
C ASP A 573 -13.30 1.42 7.57
N ALA A 574 -14.38 1.89 8.18
CA ALA A 574 -15.73 1.62 7.71
C ALA A 574 -16.08 2.32 6.38
N PHE A 575 -15.26 3.27 5.92
CA PHE A 575 -15.46 4.09 4.71
C PHE A 575 -14.59 3.63 3.53
N ASP A 576 -13.97 2.45 3.67
CA ASP A 576 -13.12 1.80 2.68
C ASP A 576 -11.80 2.53 2.37
N ASN A 577 -11.34 3.37 3.30
CA ASN A 577 -9.95 3.79 3.34
C ASN A 577 -9.14 2.60 3.88
N CYS A 578 -8.15 2.14 3.11
CA CYS A 578 -7.39 0.93 3.39
C CYS A 578 -5.92 1.16 3.07
N ILE A 579 -5.04 0.93 4.04
CA ILE A 579 -3.60 1.22 3.95
C ILE A 579 -2.78 0.06 4.51
N THR A 580 -1.52 -0.06 4.08
CA THR A 580 -0.56 -1.01 4.66
C THR A 580 0.45 -0.29 5.55
N VAL A 581 0.32 -0.44 6.86
CA VAL A 581 1.09 0.33 7.86
C VAL A 581 2.52 -0.19 8.02
N CYS A 582 2.72 -1.49 7.87
CA CYS A 582 4.03 -2.11 8.02
C CYS A 582 4.11 -3.33 7.12
N ASN A 583 5.26 -3.52 6.49
CA ASN A 583 5.62 -4.77 5.86
C ASN A 583 6.86 -5.36 6.54
N MET A 584 6.90 -6.69 6.63
CA MET A 584 7.94 -7.43 7.33
C MET A 584 8.43 -8.56 6.43
N GLU A 585 9.73 -8.81 6.46
CA GLU A 585 10.34 -9.96 5.78
C GLU A 585 10.97 -10.87 6.83
N ASN A 586 10.63 -12.14 6.77
CA ASN A 586 11.26 -13.15 7.60
C ASN A 586 12.64 -13.46 6.97
N LEU A 587 13.68 -13.40 7.80
CA LEU A 587 15.04 -13.78 7.41
C LEU A 587 15.12 -15.30 7.24
N ASP A 588 14.45 -16.03 8.14
CA ASP A 588 14.25 -17.46 8.05
C ASP A 588 13.16 -17.74 7.00
N PRO A 589 13.39 -18.65 6.04
CA PRO A 589 12.40 -18.94 5.02
C PRO A 589 11.24 -19.75 5.57
N LEU A 590 10.16 -19.83 4.79
CA LEU A 590 8.97 -20.59 5.14
C LEU A 590 9.32 -22.04 5.54
N GLY A 591 8.71 -22.49 6.63
CA GLY A 591 9.01 -23.75 7.31
C GLY A 591 9.43 -23.56 8.77
N ILE A 592 9.81 -22.33 9.14
CA ILE A 592 9.94 -21.86 10.52
C ILE A 592 8.78 -20.89 10.77
N HIS A 593 8.09 -21.03 11.91
CA HIS A 593 6.93 -20.20 12.21
C HIS A 593 7.37 -18.74 12.44
N THR A 594 6.67 -17.73 11.89
CA THR A 594 6.98 -16.28 12.04
C THR A 594 7.32 -15.83 13.47
N GLY A 595 6.57 -16.33 14.45
CA GLY A 595 6.84 -16.19 15.88
C GLY A 595 8.25 -16.60 16.34
N GLU A 596 8.84 -17.61 15.71
CA GLU A 596 10.18 -18.17 15.93
C GLU A 596 11.20 -17.76 14.86
N SER A 597 10.80 -17.02 13.84
CA SER A 597 11.70 -16.47 12.83
C SER A 597 12.36 -15.18 13.30
N ILE A 598 13.57 -14.91 12.81
CA ILE A 598 14.14 -13.57 12.77
C ILE A 598 13.38 -12.77 11.69
N VAL A 599 12.94 -11.57 12.03
CA VAL A 599 12.11 -10.73 11.15
C VAL A 599 12.71 -9.35 11.02
N VAL A 600 12.71 -8.79 9.81
CA VAL A 600 13.16 -7.42 9.53
C VAL A 600 12.00 -6.54 9.03
N ALA A 601 12.03 -5.26 9.41
CA ALA A 601 11.08 -4.25 8.94
C ALA A 601 11.81 -2.95 8.54
N PRO A 602 11.58 -2.39 7.34
CA PRO A 602 10.72 -2.93 6.27
C PRO A 602 11.38 -4.15 5.58
N SER A 603 10.72 -4.79 4.61
CA SER A 603 11.36 -5.81 3.75
C SER A 603 12.57 -5.25 3.00
N GLN A 604 13.58 -6.10 2.77
CA GLN A 604 14.89 -5.73 2.24
C GLN A 604 15.14 -6.24 0.82
N THR A 605 14.57 -7.39 0.46
CA THR A 605 14.93 -8.09 -0.80
C THR A 605 13.80 -8.10 -1.83
N LEU A 606 12.78 -7.26 -1.64
CA LEU A 606 11.67 -7.11 -2.58
C LEU A 606 11.93 -5.98 -3.56
N SER A 607 11.73 -6.26 -4.84
CA SER A 607 11.63 -5.21 -5.87
C SER A 607 10.36 -4.38 -5.70
N ASN A 608 10.28 -3.21 -6.35
CA ASN A 608 9.06 -2.39 -6.33
C ASN A 608 7.83 -3.17 -6.83
N LYS A 609 8.03 -4.04 -7.83
CA LYS A 609 6.95 -4.86 -8.39
C LYS A 609 6.44 -5.89 -7.40
N GLU A 610 7.34 -6.64 -6.76
CA GLU A 610 6.96 -7.63 -5.74
C GLU A 610 6.29 -6.97 -4.53
N TYR A 611 6.85 -5.85 -4.05
CA TYR A 611 6.27 -5.08 -2.93
C TYR A 611 4.84 -4.64 -3.24
N ASN A 612 4.62 -3.95 -4.36
CA ASN A 612 3.30 -3.40 -4.67
C ASN A 612 2.30 -4.48 -5.11
N MET A 613 2.76 -5.56 -5.73
CA MET A 613 1.91 -6.74 -5.99
C MET A 613 1.34 -7.28 -4.69
N LEU A 614 2.20 -7.58 -3.70
CA LEU A 614 1.75 -8.11 -2.41
C LEU A 614 0.90 -7.08 -1.64
N ARG A 615 1.28 -5.79 -1.65
CA ARG A 615 0.51 -4.70 -1.04
C ARG A 615 -0.90 -4.58 -1.64
N THR A 616 -1.02 -4.54 -2.96
CA THR A 616 -2.30 -4.42 -3.66
C THR A 616 -3.18 -5.64 -3.37
N THR A 617 -2.59 -6.85 -3.36
CA THR A 617 -3.30 -8.07 -2.96
C THR A 617 -3.78 -7.99 -1.52
N ALA A 618 -2.96 -7.49 -0.59
CA ALA A 618 -3.35 -7.32 0.82
C ALA A 618 -4.60 -6.47 0.92
N ILE A 619 -4.57 -5.27 0.33
CA ILE A 619 -5.72 -4.35 0.33
C ILE A 619 -6.96 -5.00 -0.30
N LYS A 620 -6.80 -5.70 -1.42
CA LYS A 620 -7.90 -6.39 -2.13
C LYS A 620 -8.54 -7.49 -1.27
N VAL A 621 -7.72 -8.35 -0.65
CA VAL A 621 -8.17 -9.44 0.24
C VAL A 621 -8.90 -8.86 1.45
N ILE A 622 -8.30 -7.89 2.13
CA ILE A 622 -8.88 -7.31 3.36
C ILE A 622 -10.20 -6.57 3.10
N ARG A 623 -10.33 -5.90 1.95
CA ARG A 623 -11.61 -5.34 1.49
C ARG A 623 -12.66 -6.42 1.27
N HIS A 624 -12.30 -7.54 0.63
CA HIS A 624 -13.22 -8.64 0.35
C HIS A 624 -13.75 -9.34 1.61
N PHE A 625 -12.89 -9.53 2.61
CA PHE A 625 -13.31 -10.04 3.93
C PHE A 625 -14.09 -9.00 4.73
N GLY A 626 -14.11 -7.71 4.33
CA GLY A 626 -14.87 -6.66 5.01
C GLY A 626 -14.35 -6.33 6.40
N VAL A 627 -13.03 -6.46 6.61
CA VAL A 627 -12.36 -6.12 7.87
C VAL A 627 -12.53 -4.63 8.17
N VAL A 628 -12.76 -4.29 9.44
CA VAL A 628 -12.83 -2.90 9.94
C VAL A 628 -12.02 -2.82 11.23
N GLY A 629 -10.89 -2.12 11.18
CA GLY A 629 -9.87 -2.14 12.21
C GLY A 629 -8.53 -2.54 11.59
N GLU A 630 -7.91 -3.55 12.17
CA GLU A 630 -6.58 -4.00 11.79
C GLU A 630 -6.56 -5.51 11.57
N CYS A 631 -5.65 -5.96 10.70
CA CYS A 631 -5.33 -7.36 10.49
C CYS A 631 -3.90 -7.55 9.96
N ASN A 632 -3.37 -8.76 10.13
CA ASN A 632 -2.13 -9.23 9.53
C ASN A 632 -2.44 -10.20 8.37
N ILE A 633 -1.70 -10.09 7.27
CA ILE A 633 -1.74 -11.05 6.15
C ILE A 633 -0.34 -11.54 5.84
N GLN A 634 -0.21 -12.84 5.55
CA GLN A 634 1.08 -13.50 5.31
C GLN A 634 1.14 -14.14 3.92
N TYR A 635 2.32 -14.06 3.32
CA TYR A 635 2.60 -14.56 1.97
C TYR A 635 3.81 -15.46 1.97
N ALA A 636 3.77 -16.48 1.11
CA ALA A 636 4.96 -17.15 0.61
C ALA A 636 5.24 -16.64 -0.81
N LEU A 637 6.38 -15.98 -0.99
CA LEU A 637 6.86 -15.47 -2.28
C LEU A 637 8.02 -16.34 -2.79
N ASN A 638 7.92 -16.76 -4.05
CA ASN A 638 8.96 -17.56 -4.69
C ASN A 638 10.27 -16.73 -4.79
N PRO A 639 11.42 -17.25 -4.35
CA PRO A 639 12.67 -16.50 -4.41
C PRO A 639 13.18 -16.22 -5.83
N GLU A 640 12.65 -16.94 -6.84
CA GLU A 640 13.12 -16.94 -8.23
C GLU A 640 12.05 -16.46 -9.23
N SER A 641 10.87 -16.05 -8.77
CA SER A 641 9.80 -15.52 -9.63
C SER A 641 8.82 -14.65 -8.85
N GLU A 642 7.89 -13.98 -9.55
CA GLU A 642 6.79 -13.23 -8.93
C GLU A 642 5.65 -14.13 -8.43
N GLN A 643 5.79 -15.46 -8.49
CA GLN A 643 4.76 -16.37 -7.99
C GLN A 643 4.68 -16.28 -6.47
N TYR A 644 3.46 -16.12 -5.95
CA TYR A 644 3.21 -16.13 -4.52
C TYR A 644 1.92 -16.88 -4.16
N TYR A 645 1.77 -17.20 -2.89
CA TYR A 645 0.55 -17.73 -2.30
C TYR A 645 0.24 -17.00 -1.00
N ILE A 646 -1.04 -16.79 -0.73
CA ILE A 646 -1.53 -16.32 0.57
C ILE A 646 -1.50 -17.49 1.55
N ILE A 647 -0.89 -17.30 2.72
CA ILE A 647 -0.79 -18.33 3.76
C ILE A 647 -1.97 -18.24 4.71
N GLU A 648 -2.20 -17.07 5.29
CA GLU A 648 -3.29 -16.80 6.22
C GLU A 648 -3.57 -15.30 6.37
N VAL A 649 -4.75 -14.99 6.91
CA VAL A 649 -5.13 -13.65 7.38
C VAL A 649 -5.56 -13.77 8.83
N ASN A 650 -4.92 -12.99 9.71
CA ASN A 650 -5.31 -12.84 11.10
C ASN A 650 -6.17 -11.58 11.25
N ALA A 651 -7.49 -11.72 11.27
CA ALA A 651 -8.44 -10.60 11.38
C ALA A 651 -8.58 -10.04 12.82
N ARG A 652 -7.44 -9.92 13.50
CA ARG A 652 -7.30 -9.43 14.87
C ARG A 652 -5.89 -8.88 15.07
N LEU A 653 -5.72 -8.11 16.15
CA LEU A 653 -4.37 -7.76 16.59
C LEU A 653 -3.58 -9.03 16.88
N SER A 654 -2.28 -8.91 16.69
CA SER A 654 -1.35 -10.02 16.78
C SER A 654 0.00 -9.57 17.37
N ARG A 655 0.91 -10.53 17.51
CA ARG A 655 2.32 -10.24 17.78
C ARG A 655 2.98 -9.40 16.68
N SER A 656 2.63 -9.66 15.42
CA SER A 656 3.13 -8.92 14.27
C SER A 656 2.64 -7.46 14.34
N SER A 657 1.37 -7.24 14.72
CA SER A 657 0.80 -5.91 14.96
C SER A 657 1.52 -5.14 16.08
N ALA A 658 1.85 -5.81 17.17
CA ALA A 658 2.59 -5.20 18.28
C ALA A 658 4.03 -4.83 17.84
N LEU A 659 4.72 -5.73 17.12
CA LEU A 659 6.04 -5.48 16.55
C LEU A 659 6.00 -4.29 15.58
N ALA A 660 5.07 -4.30 14.63
CA ALA A 660 4.88 -3.23 13.66
C ALA A 660 4.58 -1.88 14.32
N SER A 661 3.78 -1.87 15.40
CA SER A 661 3.52 -0.64 16.15
C SER A 661 4.79 -0.05 16.76
N LYS A 662 5.71 -0.91 17.22
CA LYS A 662 7.00 -0.48 17.77
C LYS A 662 7.99 -0.10 16.67
N ALA A 663 8.00 -0.83 15.56
CA ALA A 663 8.88 -0.56 14.44
C ALA A 663 8.56 0.77 13.77
N THR A 664 7.28 1.07 13.59
CA THR A 664 6.82 2.25 12.84
C THR A 664 6.49 3.45 13.72
N GLY A 665 6.26 3.24 15.02
CA GLY A 665 5.66 4.24 15.91
C GLY A 665 4.16 4.47 15.66
N TYR A 666 3.54 3.74 14.72
CA TYR A 666 2.12 3.81 14.42
C TYR A 666 1.32 2.95 15.43
N PRO A 667 0.44 3.51 16.26
CA PRO A 667 -0.21 2.75 17.32
C PRO A 667 -1.42 1.96 16.79
N LEU A 668 -1.17 0.83 16.11
CA LEU A 668 -2.19 0.02 15.41
C LEU A 668 -3.41 -0.30 16.27
N ALA A 669 -3.20 -0.77 17.50
CA ALA A 669 -4.27 -1.10 18.42
C ALA A 669 -5.15 0.11 18.80
N TYR A 670 -4.54 1.27 19.01
CA TYR A 670 -5.28 2.50 19.32
C TYR A 670 -6.11 2.94 18.12
N VAL A 671 -5.53 2.90 16.91
CA VAL A 671 -6.23 3.25 15.66
C VAL A 671 -7.38 2.28 15.43
N ALA A 672 -7.15 0.97 15.50
CA ALA A 672 -8.19 -0.06 15.35
C ALA A 672 -9.37 0.16 16.32
N ALA A 673 -9.10 0.58 17.55
CA ALA A 673 -10.15 0.90 18.52
C ALA A 673 -10.97 2.14 18.10
N LYS A 674 -10.35 3.20 17.57
CA LYS A 674 -11.09 4.36 17.01
C LYS A 674 -11.91 3.95 15.77
N LEU A 675 -11.35 3.13 14.89
CA LEU A 675 -12.07 2.62 13.71
C LEU A 675 -13.28 1.77 14.09
N SER A 676 -13.19 1.00 15.18
CA SER A 676 -14.31 0.22 15.71
C SER A 676 -15.51 1.07 16.16
N LEU A 677 -15.29 2.37 16.38
CA LEU A 677 -16.33 3.35 16.72
C LEU A 677 -16.90 4.07 15.49
N GLY A 678 -16.49 3.69 14.28
CA GLY A 678 -16.93 4.33 13.04
C GLY A 678 -16.21 5.65 12.71
N VAL A 679 -15.08 5.94 13.34
CA VAL A 679 -14.23 7.10 12.97
C VAL A 679 -13.44 6.77 11.70
N ALA A 680 -13.38 7.69 10.75
CA ALA A 680 -12.60 7.49 9.52
C ALA A 680 -11.10 7.64 9.77
N LEU A 681 -10.27 6.90 9.03
CA LEU A 681 -8.81 6.99 9.10
C LEU A 681 -8.28 8.43 8.93
N PRO A 682 -8.78 9.23 7.95
CA PRO A 682 -8.36 10.63 7.77
C PRO A 682 -8.59 11.51 9.00
N ASP A 683 -9.63 11.22 9.79
CA ASP A 683 -10.02 12.04 10.95
C ASP A 683 -9.23 11.70 12.22
N ILE A 684 -8.54 10.56 12.24
CA ILE A 684 -7.68 10.18 13.36
C ILE A 684 -6.35 10.90 13.24
N LYS A 685 -5.94 11.63 14.27
CA LYS A 685 -4.64 12.32 14.31
C LYS A 685 -3.50 11.33 14.52
N ASN A 686 -2.40 11.53 13.80
CA ASN A 686 -1.14 10.85 14.10
C ASN A 686 -0.56 11.40 15.40
N SER A 687 -0.52 10.56 16.44
CA SER A 687 -0.01 10.94 17.77
C SER A 687 1.49 11.26 17.82
N VAL A 688 2.28 10.83 16.83
CA VAL A 688 3.73 11.08 16.76
C VAL A 688 4.02 12.47 16.21
N THR A 689 3.33 12.88 15.15
CA THR A 689 3.56 14.18 14.49
C THR A 689 2.67 15.29 15.05
N GLY A 690 1.48 14.95 15.55
CA GLY A 690 0.47 15.88 16.07
C GLY A 690 -0.22 16.77 15.03
N VAL A 691 0.29 16.79 13.78
CA VAL A 691 -0.16 17.69 12.71
C VAL A 691 -0.64 16.96 11.46
N THR A 692 -0.41 15.64 11.36
CA THR A 692 -0.86 14.82 10.22
C THR A 692 -1.96 13.86 10.63
N THR A 693 -2.63 13.28 9.63
CA THR A 693 -3.59 12.19 9.82
C THR A 693 -2.90 10.84 10.09
N ALA A 694 -3.64 9.88 10.63
CA ALA A 694 -3.28 8.46 10.72
C ALA A 694 -3.54 7.70 9.40
N CYS A 695 -4.18 8.31 8.40
CA CYS A 695 -4.28 7.75 7.06
C CYS A 695 -2.96 7.97 6.29
N PHE A 696 -1.94 7.17 6.57
CA PHE A 696 -0.66 7.18 5.82
C PHE A 696 0.08 5.86 6.04
N GLU A 697 0.99 5.53 5.13
CA GLU A 697 1.91 4.40 5.28
C GLU A 697 3.25 4.90 5.86
N PRO A 698 3.67 4.49 7.06
CA PRO A 698 4.95 4.89 7.65
C PRO A 698 6.13 4.66 6.71
N SER A 699 7.00 5.67 6.62
CA SER A 699 8.33 5.54 6.00
C SER A 699 9.36 5.44 7.12
N LEU A 700 10.19 4.38 7.06
CA LEU A 700 11.24 4.13 8.03
C LEU A 700 12.57 4.58 7.44
N ASP A 701 13.35 5.36 8.18
CA ASP A 701 14.74 5.69 7.85
C ASP A 701 15.74 4.90 8.70
N TYR A 702 15.31 3.71 9.11
CA TYR A 702 16.05 2.71 9.87
C TYR A 702 15.51 1.31 9.54
N CYS A 703 16.23 0.28 9.96
CA CYS A 703 15.79 -1.11 9.89
C CYS A 703 15.62 -1.66 11.30
N VAL A 704 14.51 -2.36 11.53
CA VAL A 704 14.22 -3.04 12.79
C VAL A 704 14.43 -4.52 12.61
N VAL A 705 15.09 -5.16 13.58
CA VAL A 705 15.29 -6.61 13.62
C VAL A 705 14.63 -7.16 14.88
N LYS A 706 13.68 -8.09 14.71
CA LYS A 706 13.11 -8.90 15.78
C LYS A 706 13.81 -10.25 15.78
N ILE A 707 14.30 -10.65 16.95
CA ILE A 707 14.90 -11.97 17.19
C ILE A 707 14.10 -12.63 18.31
N PRO A 708 13.58 -13.86 18.13
CA PRO A 708 12.92 -14.59 19.20
C PRO A 708 13.88 -14.86 20.37
N ARG A 709 13.31 -15.05 21.56
CA ARG A 709 14.06 -15.50 22.72
C ARG A 709 13.58 -16.89 23.11
N TRP A 710 14.49 -17.87 23.02
CA TRP A 710 14.29 -19.25 23.46
C TRP A 710 14.71 -19.44 24.91
#